data_AF-A0A0J9E447-F1
#
_entry.id   AF-A0A0J9E447-F1
#
_cell.length_a   1.000
_cell.length_b   1.000
_cell.length_c   1.000
_cell.angle_alpha   90.00
_cell.angle_beta   90.00
_cell.angle_gamma   90.00
#
_symmetry.space_group_name_H-M   'P 1'
#
loop_
_entity.id
_entity.type
_entity.pdbx_description
1 polymer ?
#
loop_
_entity_poly.entity_id
_entity_poly.type
_entity_poly.pdbx_seq_one_letter_code
_entity_poly.pdbx_strand_id
1 'polypeptide(L)'
;MDLPIIASLWIGGSLSYIEQVCLKSFADHGHRTILYTYGEVTGVPDGIEVMDANLIFPNQNYIRHAKSGSPAVHADAFRYRMIEMQNVIWVDADMLCMRPWDFKDQWVFGWEKPGRLVCNAVLGLPRFSKTLSKLNDLCGSEYPIPPWAKPEEKARLEAARDAGNPIHVSELEWGVWGPAALTHFLNETGEMQYVLPQMAFFPISFKYRRDLLKPGQVIDEQLDDGCYGVHLWNRRLRRRLVTHEGGIAHPDSFLGRALARHEVDPEGAPIPDEPPASVLAERAEEEAKQAERAAAQAPRSSKSKVEVDDDEEESPSQSNNPHVTLTRPAAMDDMPLMMNQQTSHYQAIIDGLEGRTGNITGYLKGPAEPIENDNILVVTSMKNEAPFILEWVAYHQSIGVKHFLVYTNDCTDNTNEMLDRLEEMGHLTRVANPWVKDSGKKPQHVALKDALKKPCYHDADWVLTIDCDEFVNIHVGDGTFADLFKAANYPNVVSFTWKFFGNKDIHGYEDRPITEQFVNCAPEFIPKPRLGWGFKSMFHKSSPYTRIGVHRPLGIDDGEEDQVRWVNGSGRAMPDMLLTNNGWRSTKRSVGYRLATLNHYILRSAESFLVKRDRGRINHTEHDQGIDYWTRRNYATEVDDRIKARLPGMYEILDSYKSDKVLSKLHEEAVDWHQGKIKTLMEKPDYKQLFDDLTMVERPDALDIAKEAEQEAEQLKEETRAARDAEKPTMAYEKAQPLTSLRLVVAPETALDQPTHERFTDARGFANKINGFLWEGPANAVMFAPRSRRLVVAFDNVSIARAEGQRWPWGFKQLWQEMECSVLGVMAVERNWFRQDFVHDAMETLRDQGFFEQFDEILFYGASMGGYAALAYQSLAPGSNVLAIAPQSTLSREILPDEDRWGWTKRLDWEGRYRDVVGLTESAKNNFIIADPYYKPDYDQVSRITGDNVTWLKTPFMGHQLPNAFAVMNILKDLLYAGAGGTLTPELFYKLFRARNDLPRYQHDLLMEAERRGKVKSAIRVCEYTLKKRKAPNIQKSLDRLREELAALEGRKEAAE
;
A
#
# COMPACT_ATOMS: atom_id res chain seq x y z
N MET A 1 26.66 -7.01 22.09
CA MET A 1 27.27 -5.89 21.35
C MET A 1 26.59 -4.65 21.86
N ASP A 2 27.37 -3.63 22.18
CA ASP A 2 26.84 -2.45 22.85
C ASP A 2 26.13 -1.57 21.83
N LEU A 3 24.98 -1.01 22.23
CA LEU A 3 24.19 -0.14 21.36
C LEU A 3 24.93 1.20 21.14
N PRO A 4 24.76 1.85 19.97
CA PRO A 4 25.39 3.14 19.69
C PRO A 4 24.96 4.21 20.70
N ILE A 5 25.91 5.04 21.09
CA ILE A 5 25.66 6.20 21.96
C ILE A 5 24.86 7.24 21.18
N ILE A 6 23.76 7.70 21.79
CA ILE A 6 22.84 8.68 21.22
C ILE A 6 23.11 10.03 21.89
N ALA A 7 23.14 11.11 21.12
CA ALA A 7 23.41 12.45 21.65
C ALA A 7 22.52 13.53 21.04
N SER A 8 22.13 14.50 21.87
CA SER A 8 21.31 15.67 21.48
C SER A 8 21.77 16.94 22.19
N LEU A 9 21.17 18.09 21.87
CA LEU A 9 21.50 19.41 22.42
C LEU A 9 20.25 20.16 22.88
N TRP A 10 20.27 20.72 24.09
CA TRP A 10 19.26 21.65 24.58
C TRP A 10 19.88 22.99 25.00
N ILE A 11 19.26 24.10 24.59
CA ILE A 11 19.81 25.46 24.77
C ILE A 11 18.91 26.26 25.72
N GLY A 12 18.91 25.81 26.97
CA GLY A 12 18.32 26.50 28.13
C GLY A 12 16.80 26.31 28.33
N GLY A 13 16.37 26.53 29.57
CA GLY A 13 14.99 26.29 30.01
C GLY A 13 14.72 24.82 30.32
N SER A 14 13.54 24.54 30.88
CA SER A 14 13.10 23.18 31.22
C SER A 14 12.80 22.34 29.97
N LEU A 15 13.07 21.04 30.05
CA LEU A 15 12.46 20.06 29.14
C LEU A 15 10.99 19.87 29.52
N SER A 16 10.12 19.87 28.53
CA SER A 16 8.71 19.51 28.72
C SER A 16 8.49 18.07 28.23
N TYR A 17 7.33 17.47 28.53
CA TYR A 17 7.05 16.04 28.34
C TYR A 17 7.42 15.49 26.95
N ILE A 18 7.43 16.32 25.89
CA ILE A 18 7.83 15.90 24.53
C ILE A 18 9.34 15.61 24.44
N GLU A 19 10.22 16.48 24.94
CA GLU A 19 11.66 16.17 24.94
C GLU A 19 11.97 15.05 25.94
N GLN A 20 11.25 15.01 27.06
CA GLN A 20 11.40 13.97 28.07
C GLN A 20 11.08 12.59 27.49
N VAL A 21 9.91 12.40 26.84
CA VAL A 21 9.53 11.12 26.23
C VAL A 21 10.47 10.73 25.08
N CYS A 22 10.92 11.69 24.27
CA CYS A 22 11.88 11.41 23.21
C CYS A 22 13.24 10.95 23.76
N LEU A 23 13.85 11.69 24.69
CA LEU A 23 15.13 11.30 25.27
C LEU A 23 15.03 10.01 26.09
N LYS A 24 14.03 9.89 26.97
CA LYS A 24 13.82 8.68 27.78
C LYS A 24 13.55 7.44 26.92
N SER A 25 12.85 7.58 25.79
CA SER A 25 12.64 6.44 24.89
C SER A 25 13.93 5.83 24.33
N PHE A 26 15.04 6.58 24.23
CA PHE A 26 16.34 6.00 23.88
C PHE A 26 16.97 5.24 25.05
N ALA A 27 16.94 5.81 26.26
CA ALA A 27 17.46 5.16 27.47
C ALA A 27 16.71 3.86 27.80
N ASP A 28 15.38 3.85 27.67
CA ASP A 28 14.53 2.67 27.90
C ASP A 28 14.77 1.56 26.86
N HIS A 29 15.19 1.92 25.64
CA HIS A 29 15.66 0.97 24.62
C HIS A 29 17.14 0.58 24.79
N GLY A 30 17.78 0.92 25.91
CA GLY A 30 19.13 0.51 26.27
C GLY A 30 20.26 1.37 25.70
N HIS A 31 19.96 2.54 25.11
CA HIS A 31 20.99 3.44 24.62
C HIS A 31 21.55 4.32 25.73
N ARG A 32 22.89 4.36 25.85
CA ARG A 32 23.56 5.45 26.56
C ARG A 32 23.22 6.76 25.84
N THR A 33 22.46 7.63 26.51
CA THR A 33 21.85 8.81 25.90
C THR A 33 22.39 10.07 26.58
N ILE A 34 23.00 10.96 25.79
CA ILE A 34 23.71 12.16 26.27
C ILE A 34 22.96 13.41 25.84
N LEU A 35 22.63 14.28 26.80
CA LEU A 35 22.07 15.61 26.55
C LEU A 35 23.13 16.67 26.78
N TYR A 36 23.62 17.29 25.70
CA TYR A 36 24.48 18.46 25.79
C TYR A 36 23.68 19.70 26.14
N THR A 37 24.19 20.52 27.06
CA THR A 37 23.56 21.76 27.54
C THR A 37 24.60 22.84 27.76
N TYR A 38 24.26 24.12 27.53
CA TYR A 38 25.16 25.27 27.78
C TYR A 38 24.94 25.92 29.17
N GLY A 39 24.16 25.28 30.05
CA GLY A 39 23.76 25.79 31.35
C GLY A 39 22.70 24.88 31.97
N GLU A 40 22.22 25.21 33.18
CA GLU A 40 21.27 24.36 33.90
C GLU A 40 19.95 24.14 33.14
N VAL A 41 19.50 22.89 33.12
CA VAL A 41 18.26 22.41 32.49
C VAL A 41 17.52 21.55 33.50
N THR A 42 16.23 21.79 33.66
CA THR A 42 15.35 21.08 34.60
C THR A 42 14.38 20.17 33.86
N GLY A 43 13.88 19.11 34.53
CA GLY A 43 13.05 18.09 33.90
C GLY A 43 13.82 17.12 33.01
N VAL A 44 15.10 16.87 33.29
CA VAL A 44 15.86 15.80 32.61
C VAL A 44 15.42 14.43 33.18
N PRO A 45 14.98 13.47 32.36
CA PRO A 45 14.57 12.15 32.84
C PRO A 45 15.73 11.31 33.38
N ASP A 46 15.42 10.36 34.25
CA ASP A 46 16.38 9.33 34.68
C ASP A 46 16.92 8.52 33.48
N GLY A 47 18.22 8.22 33.54
CA GLY A 47 18.95 7.52 32.47
C GLY A 47 19.58 8.42 31.40
N ILE A 48 19.39 9.74 31.46
CA ILE A 48 20.01 10.70 30.54
C ILE A 48 21.25 11.36 31.17
N GLU A 49 22.40 11.25 30.50
CA GLU A 49 23.64 11.90 30.95
C GLU A 49 23.69 13.36 30.47
N VAL A 50 23.72 14.32 31.40
CA VAL A 50 23.89 15.74 31.05
C VAL A 50 25.36 16.11 30.94
N MET A 51 25.75 16.79 29.84
CA MET A 51 27.12 17.24 29.60
C MET A 51 27.17 18.72 29.16
N ASP A 52 28.29 19.38 29.44
CA ASP A 52 28.52 20.77 29.00
C ASP A 52 28.80 20.82 27.48
N ALA A 53 27.95 21.54 26.75
CA ALA A 53 28.06 21.76 25.31
C ALA A 53 29.32 22.57 24.92
N ASN A 54 29.87 23.37 25.83
CA ASN A 54 31.15 24.07 25.60
C ASN A 54 32.33 23.12 25.39
N LEU A 55 32.22 21.85 25.80
CA LEU A 55 33.24 20.82 25.54
C LEU A 55 33.33 20.42 24.06
N ILE A 56 32.30 20.72 23.26
CA ILE A 56 32.22 20.40 21.82
C ILE A 56 32.33 21.68 20.98
N PHE A 57 31.56 22.71 21.32
CA PHE A 57 31.54 23.97 20.56
C PHE A 57 31.44 25.16 21.52
N PRO A 58 32.56 25.65 22.06
CA PRO A 58 32.56 26.79 22.99
C PRO A 58 32.00 28.04 22.31
N ASN A 59 30.88 28.57 22.81
CA ASN A 59 30.28 29.79 22.27
C ASN A 59 29.41 30.51 23.31
N GLN A 60 29.57 31.83 23.44
CA GLN A 60 28.78 32.69 24.33
C GLN A 60 27.56 33.32 23.62
N ASN A 61 27.50 33.27 22.28
CA ASN A 61 26.45 33.88 21.45
C ASN A 61 25.87 32.86 20.45
N TYR A 62 24.74 32.25 20.79
CA TYR A 62 24.08 31.26 19.92
C TYR A 62 23.64 31.85 18.58
N ILE A 63 24.06 31.24 17.47
CA ILE A 63 23.62 31.63 16.13
C ILE A 63 22.13 31.28 15.96
N ARG A 64 21.28 32.32 15.97
CA ARG A 64 19.84 32.21 15.74
C ARG A 64 19.48 32.79 14.37
N HIS A 65 18.71 32.03 13.59
CA HIS A 65 18.25 32.46 12.27
C HIS A 65 17.36 33.72 12.39
N ALA A 66 17.79 34.83 11.79
CA ALA A 66 17.33 36.18 12.07
C ALA A 66 15.82 36.35 11.89
N LYS A 67 15.24 35.75 10.84
CA LYS A 67 13.80 35.82 10.54
C LYS A 67 12.92 34.92 11.43
N SER A 68 13.49 33.96 12.17
CA SER A 68 12.69 32.93 12.89
C SER A 68 13.09 32.67 14.34
N GLY A 69 14.12 33.35 14.87
CA GLY A 69 14.61 33.24 16.25
C GLY A 69 15.20 31.87 16.64
N SER A 70 15.22 30.91 15.70
CA SER A 70 15.50 29.52 15.99
C SER A 70 17.00 29.23 16.04
N PRO A 71 17.47 28.46 17.03
CA PRO A 71 18.88 28.10 17.17
C PRO A 71 19.29 26.90 16.30
N ALA A 72 18.44 26.42 15.38
CA ALA A 72 18.74 25.24 14.55
C ALA A 72 20.06 25.38 13.75
N VAL A 73 20.40 26.59 13.31
CA VAL A 73 21.67 26.89 12.63
C VAL A 73 22.87 26.64 13.55
N HIS A 74 22.77 26.99 14.83
CA HIS A 74 23.80 26.66 15.83
C HIS A 74 23.84 25.15 16.11
N ALA A 75 22.69 24.47 16.14
CA ALA A 75 22.62 23.01 16.30
C ALA A 75 23.18 22.23 15.09
N ASP A 76 23.10 22.78 13.87
CA ASP A 76 23.77 22.24 12.68
C ASP A 76 25.30 22.29 12.86
N ALA A 77 25.87 23.45 13.21
CA ALA A 77 27.31 23.58 13.47
C ALA A 77 27.79 22.72 14.66
N PHE A 78 26.97 22.59 15.72
CA PHE A 78 27.27 21.74 16.87
C PHE A 78 27.31 20.26 16.48
N ARG A 79 26.28 19.75 15.78
CA ARG A 79 26.13 18.30 15.54
C ARG A 79 27.26 17.71 14.71
N TYR A 80 27.78 18.44 13.71
CA TYR A 80 28.89 17.96 12.88
C TYR A 80 30.22 17.93 13.65
N ARG A 81 30.51 18.95 14.48
CA ARG A 81 31.64 18.91 15.43
C ARG A 81 31.51 17.75 16.42
N MET A 82 30.31 17.55 16.97
CA MET A 82 30.04 16.50 17.94
C MET A 82 30.34 15.10 17.38
N ILE A 83 29.89 14.78 16.16
CA ILE A 83 30.10 13.47 15.50
C ILE A 83 31.59 13.25 15.13
N GLU A 84 32.31 14.32 14.78
CA GLU A 84 33.75 14.26 14.50
C GLU A 84 34.57 14.02 15.78
N MET A 85 34.27 14.75 16.86
CA MET A 85 34.98 14.68 18.14
C MET A 85 34.61 13.43 18.96
N GLN A 86 33.34 13.05 18.99
CA GLN A 86 32.79 11.95 19.78
C GLN A 86 32.04 10.95 18.89
N ASN A 87 32.26 9.65 19.14
CA ASN A 87 31.85 8.59 18.22
C ASN A 87 30.39 8.17 18.46
N VAL A 88 29.47 9.12 18.26
CA VAL A 88 28.06 9.07 18.66
C VAL A 88 27.14 9.36 17.48
N ILE A 89 25.86 9.01 17.59
CA ILE A 89 24.83 9.36 16.62
C ILE A 89 24.05 10.57 17.15
N TRP A 90 23.90 11.61 16.32
CA TRP A 90 23.05 12.75 16.64
C TRP A 90 21.57 12.40 16.46
N VAL A 91 20.73 12.88 17.39
CA VAL A 91 19.28 12.99 17.22
C VAL A 91 18.79 14.37 17.65
N ASP A 92 17.83 14.95 16.92
CA ASP A 92 17.07 16.11 17.41
C ASP A 92 16.23 15.68 18.63
N ALA A 93 16.06 16.56 19.62
CA ALA A 93 15.44 16.24 20.92
C ALA A 93 13.94 15.88 20.85
N ASP A 94 13.33 15.91 19.65
CA ASP A 94 11.98 15.45 19.36
C ASP A 94 11.92 14.24 18.39
N MET A 95 12.98 13.43 18.38
CA MET A 95 13.00 12.09 17.80
C MET A 95 12.52 11.08 18.85
N LEU A 96 11.35 10.46 18.67
CA LEU A 96 10.90 9.35 19.52
C LEU A 96 11.57 8.05 19.06
N CYS A 97 12.26 7.34 19.95
CA CYS A 97 12.85 6.03 19.67
C CYS A 97 11.78 4.94 19.68
N MET A 98 11.70 4.15 18.61
CA MET A 98 10.65 3.12 18.45
C MET A 98 11.12 1.69 18.77
N ARG A 99 12.43 1.46 18.75
CA ARG A 99 13.11 0.20 19.07
C ARG A 99 14.62 0.46 19.18
N PRO A 100 15.44 -0.45 19.74
CA PRO A 100 16.90 -0.28 19.78
C PRO A 100 17.50 -0.11 18.38
N TRP A 101 18.49 0.77 18.26
CA TRP A 101 19.18 1.09 17.00
C TRP A 101 20.36 0.14 16.80
N ASP A 102 20.06 -1.09 16.38
CA ASP A 102 21.00 -2.21 16.18
C ASP A 102 21.87 -2.11 14.91
N PHE A 103 22.19 -0.88 14.47
CA PHE A 103 23.02 -0.62 13.30
C PHE A 103 24.43 -1.18 13.46
N LYS A 104 24.92 -1.87 12.41
CA LYS A 104 26.24 -2.53 12.40
C LYS A 104 27.37 -1.64 11.87
N ASP A 105 27.02 -0.50 11.31
CA ASP A 105 27.92 0.53 10.81
C ASP A 105 27.41 1.91 11.23
N GLN A 106 28.16 2.97 10.92
CA GLN A 106 27.91 4.31 11.44
C GLN A 106 27.16 5.23 10.47
N TRP A 107 26.64 4.73 9.34
CA TRP A 107 25.93 5.54 8.34
C TRP A 107 24.43 5.65 8.68
N VAL A 108 24.10 6.44 9.69
CA VAL A 108 22.76 6.47 10.29
C VAL A 108 22.04 7.78 9.97
N PHE A 109 21.45 7.86 8.78
CA PHE A 109 20.65 8.99 8.29
C PHE A 109 19.64 8.50 7.24
N GLY A 110 18.53 9.22 7.05
CA GLY A 110 17.43 8.74 6.21
C GLY A 110 16.79 9.81 5.33
N TRP A 111 16.10 9.35 4.28
CA TRP A 111 15.30 10.21 3.41
C TRP A 111 14.14 10.87 4.18
N GLU A 112 14.11 12.19 4.29
CA GLU A 112 12.86 12.89 4.61
C GLU A 112 11.90 12.84 3.41
N LYS A 113 12.47 12.98 2.20
CA LYS A 113 11.76 12.91 0.93
C LYS A 113 12.56 12.00 -0.01
N PRO A 114 12.12 10.76 -0.29
CA PRO A 114 12.84 9.78 -1.10
C PRO A 114 13.35 10.35 -2.43
N GLY A 115 14.66 10.18 -2.69
CA GLY A 115 15.32 10.68 -3.90
C GLY A 115 15.40 12.21 -4.02
N ARG A 116 15.12 12.97 -2.94
CA ARG A 116 15.11 14.45 -2.97
C ARG A 116 15.78 15.13 -1.77
N LEU A 117 15.59 14.64 -0.55
CA LEU A 117 16.09 15.30 0.66
C LEU A 117 16.38 14.30 1.78
N VAL A 118 17.63 14.28 2.24
CA VAL A 118 18.05 13.66 3.51
C VAL A 118 17.95 14.71 4.60
N CYS A 119 17.34 14.38 5.74
CA CYS A 119 17.25 15.29 6.89
C CYS A 119 18.27 14.91 7.96
N ASN A 120 18.86 15.93 8.60
CA ASN A 120 19.93 15.80 9.60
C ASN A 120 19.42 15.66 11.05
N ALA A 121 18.10 15.58 11.25
CA ALA A 121 17.48 15.32 12.55
C ALA A 121 17.80 13.93 13.13
N VAL A 122 18.31 13.02 12.29
CA VAL A 122 19.11 11.87 12.71
C VAL A 122 20.37 11.86 11.86
N LEU A 123 21.54 11.79 12.50
CA LEU A 123 22.81 11.76 11.77
C LEU A 123 23.91 11.02 12.54
N GLY A 124 24.26 9.83 12.04
CA GLY A 124 25.55 9.20 12.24
C GLY A 124 26.34 9.25 10.93
N LEU A 125 27.62 9.61 11.02
CA LEU A 125 28.60 9.47 9.95
C LEU A 125 29.90 8.92 10.57
N PRO A 126 30.62 7.98 9.92
CA PRO A 126 31.96 7.63 10.36
C PRO A 126 32.88 8.85 10.33
N ARG A 127 33.85 8.93 11.25
CA ARG A 127 34.81 10.05 11.33
C ARG A 127 35.67 10.27 10.08
N PHE A 128 35.76 9.26 9.21
CA PHE A 128 36.45 9.32 7.91
C PHE A 128 35.53 9.72 6.75
N SER A 129 34.27 10.09 7.02
CA SER A 129 33.32 10.51 5.99
C SER A 129 33.73 11.84 5.34
N LYS A 130 33.67 11.87 4.01
CA LYS A 130 33.97 13.06 3.21
C LYS A 130 32.87 14.11 3.35
N THR A 131 31.62 13.68 3.52
CA THR A 131 30.47 14.52 3.83
C THR A 131 30.65 15.20 5.18
N LEU A 132 31.10 14.47 6.21
CA LEU A 132 31.33 15.06 7.54
C LEU A 132 32.39 16.18 7.49
N SER A 133 33.54 15.92 6.84
CA SER A 133 34.57 16.95 6.58
C SER A 133 33.97 18.17 5.89
N LYS A 134 33.28 17.99 4.77
CA LYS A 134 32.68 19.09 3.98
C LYS A 134 31.62 19.88 4.74
N LEU A 135 30.88 19.24 5.64
CA LEU A 135 29.92 19.90 6.52
C LEU A 135 30.64 20.75 7.57
N ASN A 136 31.70 20.23 8.20
CA ASN A 136 32.54 21.00 9.13
C ASN A 136 33.28 22.16 8.42
N ASP A 137 33.81 21.95 7.22
CA ASP A 137 34.43 22.98 6.39
C ASP A 137 33.44 24.12 6.07
N LEU A 138 32.20 23.79 5.69
CA LEU A 138 31.14 24.76 5.42
C LEU A 138 30.70 25.51 6.69
N CYS A 139 30.75 24.86 7.86
CA CYS A 139 30.49 25.47 9.16
C CYS A 139 31.70 26.23 9.75
N GLY A 140 32.87 26.17 9.08
CA GLY A 140 34.08 26.91 9.46
C GLY A 140 34.02 28.40 9.13
N SER A 141 33.02 28.86 8.36
CA SER A 141 32.76 30.26 8.06
C SER A 141 31.30 30.59 8.33
N GLU A 142 31.05 31.54 9.25
CA GLU A 142 29.72 32.11 9.51
C GLU A 142 29.15 32.90 8.31
N TYR A 143 29.93 33.06 7.23
CA TYR A 143 29.55 33.69 5.96
C TYR A 143 29.71 32.70 4.80
N PRO A 144 28.93 31.60 4.75
CA PRO A 144 29.08 30.56 3.74
C PRO A 144 28.43 30.98 2.42
N ILE A 145 29.05 30.59 1.30
CA ILE A 145 28.45 30.70 -0.05
C ILE A 145 28.06 29.29 -0.50
N PRO A 146 26.76 28.90 -0.47
CA PRO A 146 26.37 27.51 -0.66
C PRO A 146 26.70 27.01 -2.09
N PRO A 147 27.42 25.89 -2.27
CA PRO A 147 27.79 25.41 -3.60
C PRO A 147 26.61 24.96 -4.47
N TRP A 148 25.45 24.67 -3.86
CA TRP A 148 24.17 24.39 -4.54
C TRP A 148 23.29 25.62 -4.78
N ALA A 149 23.74 26.83 -4.40
CA ALA A 149 23.00 28.06 -4.68
C ALA A 149 22.85 28.27 -6.19
N LYS A 150 21.74 28.87 -6.61
CA LYS A 150 21.52 29.26 -8.02
C LYS A 150 22.60 30.26 -8.44
N PRO A 151 23.03 30.29 -9.73
CA PRO A 151 24.08 31.21 -10.19
C PRO A 151 23.81 32.69 -9.83
N GLU A 152 22.55 33.12 -9.91
CA GLU A 152 22.10 34.47 -9.52
C GLU A 152 22.35 34.77 -8.03
N GLU A 153 22.02 33.84 -7.14
CA GLU A 153 22.17 33.98 -5.70
C GLU A 153 23.64 33.83 -5.29
N LYS A 154 24.37 32.92 -5.94
CA LYS A 154 25.82 32.77 -5.74
C LYS A 154 26.55 34.06 -6.12
N ALA A 155 26.25 34.64 -7.29
CA ALA A 155 26.79 35.92 -7.71
C ALA A 155 26.39 37.08 -6.77
N ARG A 156 25.17 37.06 -6.20
CA ARG A 156 24.75 38.03 -5.17
C ARG A 156 25.60 37.93 -3.90
N LEU A 157 25.85 36.72 -3.40
CA LEU A 157 26.66 36.48 -2.20
C LEU A 157 28.15 36.78 -2.42
N GLU A 158 28.68 36.43 -3.59
CA GLU A 158 30.05 36.75 -4.00
C GLU A 158 30.24 38.28 -4.13
N ALA A 159 29.33 38.98 -4.82
CA ALA A 159 29.37 40.44 -4.93
C ALA A 159 29.19 41.16 -3.58
N ALA A 160 28.36 40.62 -2.67
CA ALA A 160 28.18 41.17 -1.33
C ALA A 160 29.47 41.04 -0.49
N ARG A 161 30.10 39.85 -0.50
CA ARG A 161 31.42 39.59 0.10
C ARG A 161 32.49 40.53 -0.48
N ASP A 162 32.57 40.63 -1.80
CA ASP A 162 33.62 41.40 -2.49
C ASP A 162 33.43 42.93 -2.35
N ALA A 163 32.20 43.37 -2.06
CA ALA A 163 31.89 44.74 -1.62
C ALA A 163 32.12 44.97 -0.11
N GLY A 164 32.68 44.01 0.62
CA GLY A 164 32.98 44.11 2.06
C GLY A 164 31.79 43.88 3.00
N ASN A 165 30.62 43.48 2.47
CA ASN A 165 29.39 43.23 3.23
C ASN A 165 28.91 41.77 3.05
N PRO A 166 29.70 40.76 3.49
CA PRO A 166 29.29 39.35 3.38
C PRO A 166 28.04 39.07 4.21
N ILE A 167 27.13 38.25 3.68
CA ILE A 167 25.86 37.92 4.35
C ILE A 167 26.08 36.80 5.37
N HIS A 168 25.71 37.04 6.63
CA HIS A 168 25.87 36.09 7.72
C HIS A 168 24.87 34.93 7.61
N VAL A 169 25.25 33.73 8.06
CA VAL A 169 24.46 32.49 7.92
C VAL A 169 23.07 32.57 8.57
N SER A 170 22.89 33.42 9.59
CA SER A 170 21.57 33.68 10.18
C SER A 170 20.56 34.37 9.25
N GLU A 171 21.04 35.01 8.18
CA GLU A 171 20.25 35.80 7.22
C GLU A 171 20.05 35.06 5.87
N LEU A 172 20.74 33.94 5.66
CA LEU A 172 20.59 33.09 4.48
C LEU A 172 19.29 32.26 4.52
N GLU A 173 18.98 31.57 3.42
CA GLU A 173 17.80 30.70 3.37
C GLU A 173 17.87 29.54 4.38
N TRP A 174 16.71 29.11 4.87
CA TRP A 174 16.60 28.12 5.93
C TRP A 174 17.23 26.77 5.55
N GLY A 175 18.08 26.24 6.41
CA GLY A 175 18.73 24.94 6.23
C GLY A 175 20.02 24.97 5.41
N VAL A 176 20.68 26.14 5.23
CA VAL A 176 21.98 26.27 4.53
C VAL A 176 23.11 25.44 5.15
N TRP A 177 23.14 25.25 6.47
CA TRP A 177 24.02 24.25 7.12
C TRP A 177 23.30 22.92 7.41
N GLY A 178 22.00 22.83 7.17
CA GLY A 178 21.15 21.70 7.56
C GLY A 178 20.91 20.69 6.43
N PRO A 179 19.66 20.20 6.24
CA PRO A 179 19.32 19.17 5.26
C PRO A 179 19.78 19.42 3.81
N ALA A 180 19.89 20.69 3.39
CA ALA A 180 20.38 21.04 2.06
C ALA A 180 21.88 20.76 1.89
N ALA A 181 22.70 21.08 2.91
CA ALA A 181 24.13 20.80 2.93
C ALA A 181 24.40 19.29 2.94
N LEU A 182 23.73 18.57 3.84
CA LEU A 182 23.84 17.11 3.95
C LEU A 182 23.46 16.43 2.63
N THR A 183 22.31 16.80 2.04
CA THR A 183 21.86 16.23 0.77
C THR A 183 22.80 16.57 -0.39
N HIS A 184 23.40 17.76 -0.43
CA HIS A 184 24.36 18.12 -1.47
C HIS A 184 25.67 17.31 -1.35
N PHE A 185 26.29 17.29 -0.17
CA PHE A 185 27.59 16.64 0.00
C PHE A 185 27.52 15.11 -0.06
N LEU A 186 26.43 14.48 0.40
CA LEU A 186 26.20 13.03 0.19
C LEU A 186 26.18 12.66 -1.32
N ASN A 187 25.63 13.52 -2.17
CA ASN A 187 25.66 13.33 -3.63
C ASN A 187 27.06 13.58 -4.21
N GLU A 188 27.76 14.64 -3.79
CA GLU A 188 29.10 14.98 -4.31
C GLU A 188 30.15 13.91 -3.98
N THR A 189 30.03 13.25 -2.82
CA THR A 189 31.00 12.27 -2.31
C THR A 189 30.70 10.82 -2.72
N GLY A 190 29.47 10.55 -3.17
CA GLY A 190 28.96 9.19 -3.39
C GLY A 190 28.47 8.48 -2.11
N GLU A 191 28.49 9.13 -0.95
CA GLU A 191 28.03 8.56 0.33
C GLU A 191 26.49 8.46 0.41
N MET A 192 25.75 9.06 -0.54
CA MET A 192 24.31 8.91 -0.71
C MET A 192 23.84 7.45 -0.83
N GLN A 193 24.71 6.51 -1.18
CA GLN A 193 24.36 5.08 -1.26
C GLN A 193 23.97 4.45 0.10
N TYR A 194 24.36 5.05 1.23
CA TYR A 194 24.08 4.53 2.57
C TYR A 194 22.78 5.08 3.19
N VAL A 195 22.05 5.95 2.48
CA VAL A 195 20.84 6.58 3.01
C VAL A 195 19.72 5.56 3.31
N LEU A 196 19.20 5.59 4.54
CA LEU A 196 18.13 4.71 4.96
C LEU A 196 16.76 5.15 4.36
N PRO A 197 15.82 4.21 4.14
CA PRO A 197 14.48 4.53 3.68
C PRO A 197 13.75 5.53 4.58
N GLN A 198 12.80 6.28 4.03
CA GLN A 198 12.03 7.29 4.78
C GLN A 198 11.36 6.75 6.04
N MET A 199 10.95 5.47 6.00
CA MET A 199 10.39 4.74 7.14
C MET A 199 11.28 4.79 8.40
N ALA A 200 12.61 4.92 8.25
CA ALA A 200 13.58 4.81 9.35
C ALA A 200 13.38 5.86 10.46
N PHE A 201 13.23 7.13 10.09
CA PHE A 201 13.17 8.25 11.03
C PHE A 201 12.04 9.25 10.72
N PHE A 202 11.52 9.20 9.48
CA PHE A 202 10.52 10.13 8.96
C PHE A 202 9.28 9.41 8.37
N PRO A 203 8.77 8.31 8.98
CA PRO A 203 7.64 7.56 8.42
C PRO A 203 6.38 8.43 8.34
N ILE A 204 6.20 9.30 9.33
CA ILE A 204 5.15 10.32 9.36
C ILE A 204 5.76 11.64 8.90
N SER A 205 5.43 12.03 7.67
CA SER A 205 5.92 13.28 7.11
C SER A 205 5.45 14.48 7.92
N PHE A 206 6.17 15.60 7.79
CA PHE A 206 5.77 16.89 8.36
C PHE A 206 4.30 17.25 8.04
N LYS A 207 3.75 16.82 6.89
CA LYS A 207 2.35 17.08 6.52
C LYS A 207 1.37 16.36 7.45
N TYR A 208 1.63 15.10 7.79
CA TYR A 208 0.75 14.26 8.60
C TYR A 208 1.09 14.29 10.10
N ARG A 209 2.07 15.09 10.55
CA ARG A 209 2.44 15.29 11.96
C ARG A 209 1.26 15.49 12.95
N ARG A 210 0.13 16.05 12.50
CA ARG A 210 -1.07 16.22 13.35
C ARG A 210 -1.71 14.89 13.75
N ASP A 211 -1.50 13.85 12.96
CA ASP A 211 -2.10 12.54 13.18
C ASP A 211 -1.42 11.81 14.37
N LEU A 212 -0.20 12.25 14.76
CA LEU A 212 0.46 11.86 16.03
C LEU A 212 -0.38 12.20 17.28
N LEU A 213 -1.33 13.13 17.17
CA LEU A 213 -2.20 13.60 18.25
C LEU A 213 -3.63 13.06 18.16
N LYS A 214 -3.99 12.36 17.08
CA LYS A 214 -5.34 11.82 16.91
C LYS A 214 -5.54 10.60 17.83
N PRO A 215 -6.68 10.48 18.53
CA PRO A 215 -7.08 9.24 19.20
C PRO A 215 -7.12 8.06 18.23
N GLY A 216 -6.78 6.86 18.72
CA GLY A 216 -6.70 5.62 17.94
C GLY A 216 -5.30 5.32 17.39
N GLN A 217 -5.23 4.35 16.47
CA GLN A 217 -3.98 3.83 15.88
C GLN A 217 -3.62 4.46 14.52
N VAL A 218 -4.02 5.72 14.31
CA VAL A 218 -3.97 6.46 13.03
C VAL A 218 -2.55 6.57 12.44
N ILE A 219 -1.52 6.50 13.28
CA ILE A 219 -0.11 6.51 12.91
C ILE A 219 0.46 5.11 12.81
N ASP A 220 0.05 4.24 13.73
CA ASP A 220 0.61 2.93 14.00
C ASP A 220 0.43 1.99 12.79
N GLU A 221 -0.69 2.12 12.06
CA GLU A 221 -0.95 1.46 10.76
C GLU A 221 0.03 1.85 9.63
N GLN A 222 0.69 2.99 9.77
CA GLN A 222 1.63 3.55 8.79
C GLN A 222 3.09 3.19 9.12
N LEU A 223 3.38 2.67 10.32
CA LEU A 223 4.72 2.29 10.75
C LEU A 223 5.07 0.85 10.31
N ASP A 224 6.36 0.57 10.12
CA ASP A 224 6.89 -0.78 9.91
C ASP A 224 8.31 -0.93 10.52
N ASP A 225 8.86 -2.13 10.78
CA ASP A 225 10.18 -2.33 11.45
C ASP A 225 11.38 -1.64 10.77
N GLY A 226 11.22 -1.17 9.53
CA GLY A 226 12.16 -0.24 8.93
C GLY A 226 12.33 1.03 9.77
N CYS A 227 11.32 1.38 10.58
CA CYS A 227 11.30 2.46 11.56
C CYS A 227 12.15 2.13 12.79
N TYR A 228 13.05 3.06 13.07
CA TYR A 228 13.91 3.13 14.25
C TYR A 228 13.50 4.31 15.13
N GLY A 229 12.97 5.39 14.53
CA GLY A 229 12.40 6.52 15.24
C GLY A 229 11.27 7.25 14.49
N VAL A 230 10.53 8.09 15.21
CA VAL A 230 9.50 8.97 14.67
C VAL A 230 9.80 10.41 15.08
N HIS A 231 10.15 11.24 14.09
CA HIS A 231 10.30 12.68 14.27
C HIS A 231 8.93 13.32 14.57
N LEU A 232 8.81 14.04 15.70
CA LEU A 232 7.54 14.63 16.15
C LEU A 232 7.25 16.02 15.55
N TRP A 233 8.23 16.69 14.95
CA TRP A 233 8.10 18.03 14.36
C TRP A 233 7.65 19.09 15.40
N ASN A 234 8.21 18.97 16.60
CA ASN A 234 7.85 19.55 17.89
C ASN A 234 7.49 21.04 17.85
N ARG A 235 8.27 21.87 17.15
CA ARG A 235 7.99 23.32 16.98
C ARG A 235 6.59 23.61 16.43
N ARG A 236 6.03 22.72 15.62
CA ARG A 236 4.65 22.83 15.10
C ARG A 236 3.66 21.92 15.83
N LEU A 237 4.12 20.91 16.56
CA LEU A 237 3.28 20.01 17.36
C LEU A 237 2.84 20.65 18.69
N ARG A 238 3.79 21.24 19.45
CA ARG A 238 3.54 21.99 20.69
C ARG A 238 2.41 23.01 20.53
N ARG A 239 2.52 23.86 19.50
CA ARG A 239 1.52 24.92 19.29
C ARG A 239 0.13 24.36 18.95
N ARG A 240 0.03 23.16 18.38
CA ARG A 240 -1.26 22.48 18.15
C ARG A 240 -1.84 21.94 19.45
N LEU A 241 -1.03 21.22 20.25
CA LEU A 241 -1.40 20.68 21.56
C LEU A 241 -2.03 21.76 22.45
N VAL A 242 -1.31 22.86 22.65
CA VAL A 242 -1.75 24.07 23.36
C VAL A 242 -3.10 24.59 22.88
N THR A 243 -3.21 24.86 21.57
CA THR A 243 -4.31 25.67 21.04
C THR A 243 -5.58 24.88 20.71
N HIS A 244 -5.54 23.54 20.75
CA HIS A 244 -6.66 22.70 20.34
C HIS A 244 -6.86 21.43 21.18
N GLU A 245 -5.81 20.91 21.83
CA GLU A 245 -5.88 19.66 22.61
C GLU A 245 -5.77 19.92 24.13
N GLY A 246 -5.73 21.19 24.56
CA GLY A 246 -5.64 21.59 25.98
C GLY A 246 -4.23 21.61 26.57
N GLY A 247 -3.18 21.52 25.73
CA GLY A 247 -1.77 21.48 26.16
C GLY A 247 -1.20 20.08 26.41
N ILE A 248 -2.06 19.07 26.56
CA ILE A 248 -1.68 17.66 26.77
C ILE A 248 -2.09 16.84 25.53
N ALA A 249 -1.34 15.78 25.22
CA ALA A 249 -1.71 14.85 24.15
C ALA A 249 -2.83 13.91 24.64
N HIS A 250 -3.88 13.70 23.84
CA HIS A 250 -4.95 12.76 24.19
C HIS A 250 -4.35 11.37 24.51
N PRO A 251 -4.72 10.69 25.61
CA PRO A 251 -4.09 9.43 26.03
C PRO A 251 -4.07 8.37 24.92
N ASP A 252 -5.21 8.16 24.25
CA ASP A 252 -5.32 7.25 23.10
C ASP A 252 -4.67 7.76 21.80
N SER A 253 -3.88 8.83 21.81
CA SER A 253 -3.08 9.24 20.64
C SER A 253 -1.74 8.51 20.58
N PHE A 254 -1.06 8.57 19.44
CA PHE A 254 0.28 8.00 19.31
C PHE A 254 1.26 8.63 20.33
N LEU A 255 1.22 9.96 20.51
CA LEU A 255 2.03 10.65 21.51
C LEU A 255 1.57 10.35 22.95
N GLY A 256 0.26 10.26 23.20
CA GLY A 256 -0.29 9.87 24.51
C GLY A 256 0.14 8.46 24.95
N ARG A 257 0.08 7.48 24.04
CA ARG A 257 0.59 6.12 24.28
C ARG A 257 2.11 6.08 24.45
N ALA A 258 2.86 6.95 23.79
CA ALA A 258 4.30 7.05 23.99
C ALA A 258 4.64 7.57 25.40
N LEU A 259 3.92 8.58 25.89
CA LEU A 259 4.06 9.11 27.24
C LEU A 259 3.78 8.02 28.30
N ALA A 260 2.67 7.30 28.15
CA ALA A 260 2.32 6.19 29.03
C ALA A 260 3.33 5.03 28.98
N ARG A 261 3.85 4.68 27.80
CA ARG A 261 4.86 3.60 27.63
C ARG A 261 6.17 3.90 28.34
N HIS A 262 6.59 5.16 28.33
CA HIS A 262 7.86 5.62 28.89
C HIS A 262 7.67 6.33 30.25
N GLU A 263 6.52 6.12 30.92
CA GLU A 263 6.25 6.62 32.27
C GLU A 263 6.49 8.13 32.46
N VAL A 264 6.30 8.93 31.39
CA VAL A 264 6.48 10.39 31.42
C VAL A 264 5.14 11.06 31.69
N ASP A 265 5.02 11.69 32.85
CA ASP A 265 3.87 12.50 33.23
C ASP A 265 3.81 13.83 32.44
N PRO A 266 2.73 14.10 31.67
CA PRO A 266 2.55 15.36 30.98
C PRO A 266 2.16 16.54 31.89
N GLU A 267 1.62 16.31 33.09
CA GLU A 267 1.19 17.36 34.02
C GLU A 267 2.37 17.93 34.83
N GLY A 268 3.31 17.08 35.25
CA GLY A 268 4.58 17.49 35.87
C GLY A 268 5.56 18.19 34.92
N ALA A 269 5.35 18.13 33.60
CA ALA A 269 6.23 18.71 32.58
C ALA A 269 5.48 19.42 31.42
N PRO A 270 4.58 20.38 31.72
CA PRO A 270 3.60 20.90 30.76
C PRO A 270 4.23 21.73 29.63
N ILE A 271 3.48 21.93 28.54
CA ILE A 271 3.91 22.79 27.42
C ILE A 271 3.70 24.27 27.82
N PRO A 272 4.71 25.17 27.73
CA PRO A 272 4.65 26.52 28.33
C PRO A 272 3.69 27.58 27.72
N ASP A 273 2.60 27.22 27.04
CA ASP A 273 1.55 28.15 26.57
C ASP A 273 0.17 27.69 27.10
N GLU A 274 -0.70 28.60 27.54
CA GLU A 274 -2.08 28.27 27.96
C GLU A 274 -3.12 28.30 26.81
N PRO A 275 -4.22 27.52 26.87
CA PRO A 275 -5.34 27.60 25.92
C PRO A 275 -6.23 28.84 26.11
N PRO A 276 -6.90 29.38 25.07
CA PRO A 276 -7.81 30.52 25.20
C PRO A 276 -9.08 30.21 26.00
N ALA A 277 -9.45 31.10 26.92
CA ALA A 277 -10.56 30.92 27.86
C ALA A 277 -11.96 30.69 27.23
N SER A 278 -12.17 31.05 25.97
CA SER A 278 -13.45 30.80 25.27
C SER A 278 -13.77 29.31 25.13
N VAL A 279 -12.75 28.46 24.94
CA VAL A 279 -12.91 27.01 24.73
C VAL A 279 -13.39 26.29 26.01
N LEU A 280 -13.12 26.88 27.18
CA LEU A 280 -13.59 26.36 28.46
C LEU A 280 -15.08 26.64 28.71
N ALA A 281 -15.61 27.74 28.15
CA ALA A 281 -17.02 28.10 28.31
C ALA A 281 -17.97 27.21 27.49
N GLU A 282 -17.58 26.86 26.25
CA GLU A 282 -18.42 26.07 25.35
C GLU A 282 -18.69 24.65 25.88
N ARG A 283 -17.69 24.00 26.50
CA ARG A 283 -17.85 22.66 27.11
C ARG A 283 -18.89 22.62 28.23
N ALA A 284 -18.86 23.60 29.13
CA ALA A 284 -19.81 23.68 30.25
C ALA A 284 -21.27 23.85 29.75
N GLU A 285 -21.46 24.46 28.57
CA GLU A 285 -22.79 24.63 27.97
C GLU A 285 -23.32 23.34 27.30
N GLU A 286 -22.46 22.44 26.84
CA GLU A 286 -22.88 21.12 26.32
C GLU A 286 -23.26 20.15 27.45
N GLU A 287 -22.48 20.08 28.53
CA GLU A 287 -22.75 19.20 29.68
C GLU A 287 -24.11 19.52 30.33
N ALA A 288 -24.43 20.81 30.51
CA ALA A 288 -25.73 21.27 31.00
C ALA A 288 -26.90 20.79 30.11
N LYS A 289 -26.75 20.85 28.78
CA LYS A 289 -27.76 20.41 27.80
C LYS A 289 -27.95 18.89 27.76
N GLN A 290 -26.95 18.09 28.19
CA GLN A 290 -27.12 16.65 28.34
C GLN A 290 -27.89 16.30 29.62
N ALA A 291 -27.58 16.95 30.75
CA ALA A 291 -28.28 16.75 32.02
C ALA A 291 -29.79 17.07 31.92
N GLU A 292 -30.14 18.17 31.24
CA GLU A 292 -31.54 18.58 31.05
C GLU A 292 -32.35 17.57 30.21
N ARG A 293 -31.72 16.92 29.22
CA ARG A 293 -32.34 15.87 28.40
C ARG A 293 -32.59 14.58 29.19
N ALA A 294 -31.71 14.21 30.11
CA ALA A 294 -31.87 13.03 30.95
C ALA A 294 -33.05 13.15 31.92
N ALA A 295 -33.32 14.35 32.45
CA ALA A 295 -34.42 14.61 33.37
C ALA A 295 -35.83 14.45 32.74
N ALA A 296 -35.94 14.50 31.41
CA ALA A 296 -37.22 14.62 30.70
C ALA A 296 -37.95 13.28 30.43
N GLN A 297 -37.36 12.11 30.70
CA GLN A 297 -37.85 10.82 30.16
C GLN A 297 -38.41 9.80 31.19
N ALA A 298 -38.60 10.16 32.47
CA ALA A 298 -39.01 9.22 33.52
C ALA A 298 -40.55 9.11 33.75
N PRO A 299 -41.19 7.93 33.60
CA PRO A 299 -42.60 7.69 33.94
C PRO A 299 -42.84 7.42 35.45
N ARG A 300 -44.11 7.43 35.90
CA ARG A 300 -44.48 7.42 37.34
C ARG A 300 -45.17 6.13 37.84
N SER A 301 -44.62 5.56 38.92
CA SER A 301 -45.32 4.73 39.96
C SER A 301 -45.86 3.34 39.52
N SER A 302 -46.16 2.36 40.40
CA SER A 302 -46.38 2.42 41.86
C SER A 302 -46.08 1.14 42.68
N LYS A 303 -45.40 1.31 43.83
CA LYS A 303 -45.64 0.76 45.19
C LYS A 303 -46.01 -0.73 45.44
N SER A 304 -45.15 -1.47 46.17
CA SER A 304 -45.28 -1.86 47.61
C SER A 304 -44.07 -2.74 48.03
N LYS A 305 -43.21 -2.34 49.00
CA LYS A 305 -43.21 -2.62 50.47
C LYS A 305 -43.34 -4.11 50.84
N VAL A 306 -42.54 -4.71 51.74
CA VAL A 306 -41.97 -4.30 53.07
C VAL A 306 -40.52 -4.89 53.18
N GLU A 307 -39.45 -4.15 53.53
CA GLU A 307 -38.81 -3.96 54.88
C GLU A 307 -38.48 -5.28 55.63
N VAL A 308 -37.33 -5.51 56.28
CA VAL A 308 -36.56 -4.70 57.28
C VAL A 308 -35.04 -5.03 57.26
N ASP A 309 -34.21 -4.03 57.56
CA ASP A 309 -32.80 -3.93 58.05
C ASP A 309 -31.75 -5.07 57.85
N ASP A 310 -30.56 -4.67 57.38
CA ASP A 310 -29.25 -5.38 57.46
C ASP A 310 -28.17 -4.40 57.97
N ASP A 311 -27.22 -4.86 58.80
CA ASP A 311 -26.04 -4.09 59.28
C ASP A 311 -24.73 -4.85 58.93
N GLU A 312 -23.85 -4.18 58.17
CA GLU A 312 -22.42 -4.46 57.84
C GLU A 312 -21.91 -5.93 57.76
N GLU A 313 -21.61 -6.40 56.54
CA GLU A 313 -20.99 -7.72 56.25
C GLU A 313 -19.67 -7.61 55.43
N GLU A 314 -18.78 -8.61 55.50
CA GLU A 314 -17.47 -8.65 54.79
C GLU A 314 -17.47 -9.50 53.49
N SER A 315 -16.68 -9.05 52.50
CA SER A 315 -16.05 -9.89 51.44
C SER A 315 -16.96 -10.33 50.23
N PRO A 316 -16.49 -11.07 49.19
CA PRO A 316 -16.33 -10.42 47.88
C PRO A 316 -16.82 -11.17 46.60
N SER A 317 -16.75 -10.46 45.46
CA SER A 317 -16.49 -10.90 44.05
C SER A 317 -17.61 -10.82 42.99
N GLN A 318 -17.20 -10.41 41.76
CA GLN A 318 -17.93 -10.44 40.46
C GLN A 318 -19.24 -9.60 40.37
N SER A 319 -19.80 -9.15 39.24
CA SER A 319 -19.35 -8.80 37.85
C SER A 319 -20.43 -7.82 37.29
N ASN A 320 -20.41 -7.15 36.13
CA ASN A 320 -19.62 -7.15 34.88
C ASN A 320 -19.30 -5.66 34.49
N ASN A 321 -19.01 -5.15 33.28
CA ASN A 321 -19.04 -5.60 31.88
C ASN A 321 -17.93 -4.83 31.07
N PRO A 322 -17.45 -5.25 29.88
CA PRO A 322 -16.04 -5.00 29.54
C PRO A 322 -15.70 -4.01 28.41
N HIS A 323 -14.56 -3.31 28.57
CA HIS A 323 -13.67 -2.98 27.45
C HIS A 323 -13.02 -4.26 26.91
N VAL A 324 -12.95 -4.43 25.58
CA VAL A 324 -12.28 -5.60 24.97
C VAL A 324 -10.98 -5.20 24.29
N THR A 325 -9.90 -5.24 25.08
CA THR A 325 -8.52 -5.28 24.60
C THR A 325 -8.31 -6.53 23.73
N LEU A 326 -7.72 -6.38 22.55
CA LEU A 326 -7.29 -7.52 21.73
C LEU A 326 -5.90 -7.99 22.15
N THR A 327 -5.82 -8.57 23.36
CA THR A 327 -4.68 -9.38 23.76
C THR A 327 -4.53 -10.61 22.86
N ARG A 328 -3.36 -11.25 22.89
CA ARG A 328 -3.19 -12.63 22.43
C ARG A 328 -4.29 -13.51 23.06
N PRO A 329 -4.88 -14.47 22.34
CA PRO A 329 -5.87 -15.39 22.90
C PRO A 329 -5.28 -16.09 24.13
N ALA A 330 -5.92 -16.01 25.30
CA ALA A 330 -5.36 -16.55 26.55
C ALA A 330 -5.06 -18.07 26.44
N ALA A 331 -5.90 -18.81 25.72
CA ALA A 331 -5.67 -20.22 25.42
C ALA A 331 -4.38 -20.49 24.60
N MET A 332 -3.85 -19.50 23.89
CA MET A 332 -2.56 -19.58 23.18
C MET A 332 -1.37 -19.34 24.13
N ASP A 333 -1.58 -18.88 25.36
CA ASP A 333 -0.54 -18.75 26.39
C ASP A 333 -0.47 -19.99 27.29
N ASP A 334 -1.61 -20.67 27.52
CA ASP A 334 -1.69 -21.98 28.19
C ASP A 334 -1.25 -23.17 27.32
N MET A 335 -1.04 -22.97 26.01
CA MET A 335 -0.69 -24.02 25.05
C MET A 335 0.81 -24.03 24.68
N PRO A 336 1.46 -25.21 24.59
CA PRO A 336 2.80 -25.31 24.02
C PRO A 336 2.80 -24.87 22.54
N LEU A 337 3.92 -24.30 22.08
CA LEU A 337 4.07 -23.75 20.73
C LEU A 337 5.43 -24.13 20.13
N MET A 338 5.41 -24.90 19.05
CA MET A 338 6.59 -25.46 18.40
C MET A 338 7.18 -24.48 17.36
N MET A 339 8.18 -23.71 17.78
CA MET A 339 8.88 -22.76 16.90
C MET A 339 9.77 -23.47 15.87
N ASN A 340 9.91 -22.85 14.70
CA ASN A 340 10.79 -23.33 13.63
C ASN A 340 12.28 -23.12 14.00
N GLN A 341 13.17 -24.03 13.57
CA GLN A 341 14.62 -23.90 13.76
C GLN A 341 15.33 -23.47 12.47
N GLN A 342 14.89 -22.35 11.88
CA GLN A 342 15.57 -21.72 10.74
C GLN A 342 16.72 -20.80 11.17
N THR A 343 17.62 -20.48 10.25
CA THR A 343 18.71 -19.51 10.43
C THR A 343 18.21 -18.23 11.08
N SER A 344 18.93 -17.75 12.11
CA SER A 344 18.55 -16.60 12.93
C SER A 344 18.25 -15.32 12.13
N HIS A 345 18.85 -15.17 10.95
CA HIS A 345 18.52 -14.11 9.99
C HIS A 345 17.04 -14.15 9.55
N TYR A 346 16.54 -15.30 9.11
CA TYR A 346 15.14 -15.44 8.69
C TYR A 346 14.19 -15.47 9.88
N GLN A 347 14.59 -16.08 10.99
CA GLN A 347 13.80 -16.07 12.23
C GLN A 347 13.56 -14.62 12.72
N ALA A 348 14.61 -13.81 12.80
CA ALA A 348 14.48 -12.40 13.19
C ALA A 348 13.61 -11.59 12.20
N ILE A 349 13.69 -11.87 10.90
CA ILE A 349 12.84 -11.19 9.92
C ILE A 349 11.37 -11.59 10.06
N ILE A 350 11.04 -12.88 10.23
CA ILE A 350 9.64 -13.30 10.37
C ILE A 350 9.07 -12.89 11.72
N ASP A 351 9.84 -12.96 12.82
CA ASP A 351 9.39 -12.53 14.14
C ASP A 351 9.16 -11.02 14.21
N GLY A 352 10.06 -10.21 13.64
CA GLY A 352 9.85 -8.78 13.47
C GLY A 352 8.61 -8.50 12.62
N LEU A 353 8.53 -9.08 11.41
CA LEU A 353 7.41 -8.87 10.49
C LEU A 353 6.06 -9.22 11.13
N GLU A 354 5.98 -10.32 11.88
CA GLU A 354 4.76 -10.71 12.59
C GLU A 354 4.49 -9.88 13.85
N GLY A 355 5.52 -9.44 14.59
CA GLY A 355 5.38 -8.49 15.69
C GLY A 355 4.79 -7.16 15.22
N ARG A 356 5.38 -6.57 14.17
CA ARG A 356 4.90 -5.34 13.53
C ARG A 356 3.46 -5.45 13.03
N THR A 357 3.13 -6.56 12.34
CA THR A 357 1.79 -6.71 11.74
C THR A 357 0.74 -7.17 12.74
N GLY A 358 1.13 -7.71 13.90
CA GLY A 358 0.21 -8.05 14.99
C GLY A 358 -0.59 -6.84 15.48
N ASN A 359 0.01 -5.65 15.47
CA ASN A 359 -0.65 -4.40 15.87
C ASN A 359 -1.53 -3.77 14.77
N ILE A 360 -1.57 -4.33 13.55
CA ILE A 360 -2.29 -3.75 12.40
C ILE A 360 -3.63 -4.48 12.15
N THR A 361 -3.67 -5.80 12.30
CA THR A 361 -4.93 -6.57 12.17
C THR A 361 -5.37 -7.27 13.46
N GLY A 362 -4.49 -7.42 14.45
CA GLY A 362 -4.81 -8.03 15.74
C GLY A 362 -5.19 -9.51 15.66
N TYR A 363 -5.80 -9.99 16.75
CA TYR A 363 -6.44 -11.30 16.85
C TYR A 363 -7.96 -11.13 16.82
N LEU A 364 -8.70 -12.21 16.59
CA LEU A 364 -10.16 -12.15 16.72
C LEU A 364 -10.58 -12.02 18.19
N LYS A 365 -11.65 -11.26 18.44
CA LYS A 365 -12.43 -11.40 19.69
C LYS A 365 -13.12 -12.77 19.68
N GLY A 366 -13.09 -13.49 20.80
CA GLY A 366 -13.82 -14.75 20.92
C GLY A 366 -15.32 -14.56 20.62
N PRO A 367 -16.00 -15.56 20.01
CA PRO A 367 -17.45 -15.56 19.87
C PRO A 367 -18.12 -15.76 21.25
N ALA A 368 -19.43 -15.53 21.33
CA ALA A 368 -20.20 -15.76 22.56
C ALA A 368 -20.25 -17.25 22.96
N GLU A 369 -20.29 -18.14 21.96
CA GLU A 369 -20.19 -19.59 22.11
C GLU A 369 -19.12 -20.12 21.13
N PRO A 370 -18.33 -21.15 21.50
CA PRO A 370 -17.39 -21.81 20.58
C PRO A 370 -18.05 -22.27 19.28
N ILE A 371 -17.36 -22.10 18.16
CA ILE A 371 -17.84 -22.59 16.85
C ILE A 371 -17.61 -24.10 16.76
N GLU A 372 -18.63 -24.84 16.29
CA GLU A 372 -18.57 -26.28 16.03
C GLU A 372 -17.35 -26.64 15.17
N ASN A 373 -16.65 -27.71 15.54
CA ASN A 373 -15.34 -28.03 14.98
C ASN A 373 -15.05 -29.53 14.85
N ASP A 374 -16.02 -30.39 15.14
CA ASP A 374 -15.85 -31.84 15.11
C ASP A 374 -15.77 -32.38 13.68
N ASN A 375 -16.63 -31.92 12.76
CA ASN A 375 -16.79 -32.54 11.43
C ASN A 375 -16.00 -31.80 10.35
N ILE A 376 -14.69 -32.03 10.31
CA ILE A 376 -13.79 -31.48 9.29
C ILE A 376 -13.75 -32.39 8.06
N LEU A 377 -14.09 -31.83 6.90
CA LEU A 377 -14.00 -32.43 5.57
C LEU A 377 -12.82 -31.86 4.78
N VAL A 378 -11.97 -32.73 4.24
CA VAL A 378 -10.97 -32.35 3.22
C VAL A 378 -11.46 -32.74 1.82
N VAL A 379 -11.53 -31.77 0.90
CA VAL A 379 -11.92 -31.97 -0.50
C VAL A 379 -10.69 -31.88 -1.40
N THR A 380 -10.41 -32.94 -2.17
CA THR A 380 -9.21 -33.00 -3.03
C THR A 380 -9.49 -33.59 -4.41
N SER A 381 -8.49 -33.58 -5.29
CA SER A 381 -8.56 -34.18 -6.63
C SER A 381 -7.26 -34.91 -6.98
N MET A 382 -7.34 -36.24 -7.09
CA MET A 382 -6.18 -37.10 -7.32
C MET A 382 -6.12 -37.59 -8.78
N LYS A 383 -4.89 -37.81 -9.24
CA LYS A 383 -4.54 -38.61 -10.42
C LYS A 383 -3.17 -39.23 -10.17
N ASN A 384 -3.12 -40.56 -10.18
CA ASN A 384 -1.95 -41.38 -9.88
C ASN A 384 -1.14 -40.86 -8.68
N GLU A 385 -1.68 -41.08 -7.48
CA GLU A 385 -1.09 -40.71 -6.18
C GLU A 385 -0.98 -41.90 -5.22
N ALA A 386 -1.29 -43.13 -5.66
CA ALA A 386 -1.62 -44.26 -4.78
C ALA A 386 -0.60 -44.54 -3.65
N PRO A 387 0.73 -44.56 -3.88
CA PRO A 387 1.71 -44.81 -2.81
C PRO A 387 1.73 -43.74 -1.69
N PHE A 388 1.12 -42.56 -1.94
CA PHE A 388 1.12 -41.42 -1.03
C PHE A 388 -0.21 -41.27 -0.27
N ILE A 389 -1.25 -42.03 -0.64
CA ILE A 389 -2.60 -41.87 -0.09
C ILE A 389 -2.65 -42.25 1.40
N LEU A 390 -2.03 -43.37 1.80
CA LEU A 390 -2.15 -43.86 3.17
C LEU A 390 -1.51 -42.92 4.20
N GLU A 391 -0.30 -42.40 3.91
CA GLU A 391 0.34 -41.37 4.74
C GLU A 391 -0.55 -40.12 4.82
N TRP A 392 -1.00 -39.61 3.67
CA TRP A 392 -1.71 -38.33 3.60
C TRP A 392 -3.07 -38.38 4.31
N VAL A 393 -3.81 -39.49 4.20
CA VAL A 393 -5.07 -39.72 4.92
C VAL A 393 -4.82 -39.91 6.42
N ALA A 394 -3.90 -40.81 6.80
CA ALA A 394 -3.58 -41.09 8.22
C ALA A 394 -3.07 -39.84 8.96
N TYR A 395 -2.21 -39.03 8.32
CA TYR A 395 -1.69 -37.80 8.88
C TYR A 395 -2.82 -36.81 9.20
N HIS A 396 -3.68 -36.53 8.22
CA HIS A 396 -4.76 -35.55 8.39
C HIS A 396 -5.81 -36.02 9.40
N GLN A 397 -6.06 -37.34 9.52
CA GLN A 397 -6.90 -37.88 10.59
C GLN A 397 -6.27 -37.73 11.98
N SER A 398 -4.96 -37.97 12.12
CA SER A 398 -4.29 -37.85 13.43
C SER A 398 -4.30 -36.43 14.02
N ILE A 399 -4.46 -35.40 13.17
CA ILE A 399 -4.65 -33.99 13.59
C ILE A 399 -6.13 -33.55 13.66
N GLY A 400 -7.08 -34.43 13.34
CA GLY A 400 -8.52 -34.23 13.59
C GLY A 400 -9.48 -34.26 12.39
N VAL A 401 -9.02 -34.47 11.15
CA VAL A 401 -9.92 -34.60 9.99
C VAL A 401 -10.77 -35.87 10.12
N LYS A 402 -12.10 -35.76 9.95
CA LYS A 402 -13.00 -36.91 10.08
C LYS A 402 -13.21 -37.64 8.76
N HIS A 403 -13.38 -36.88 7.67
CA HIS A 403 -13.77 -37.44 6.36
C HIS A 403 -13.05 -36.73 5.22
N PHE A 404 -12.93 -37.41 4.08
CA PHE A 404 -12.38 -36.84 2.85
C PHE A 404 -13.36 -37.01 1.69
N LEU A 405 -13.39 -36.06 0.77
CA LEU A 405 -14.11 -36.15 -0.50
C LEU A 405 -13.08 -36.11 -1.64
N VAL A 406 -12.80 -37.28 -2.21
CA VAL A 406 -11.66 -37.48 -3.12
C VAL A 406 -12.14 -37.67 -4.55
N TYR A 407 -11.88 -36.68 -5.40
CA TYR A 407 -12.24 -36.74 -6.82
C TYR A 407 -11.12 -37.38 -7.66
N THR A 408 -11.37 -38.55 -8.27
CA THR A 408 -10.36 -39.23 -9.10
C THR A 408 -10.49 -38.89 -10.59
N ASN A 409 -9.36 -38.89 -11.31
CA ASN A 409 -9.26 -38.47 -12.71
C ASN A 409 -8.33 -39.45 -13.46
N ASP A 410 -8.89 -40.35 -14.28
CA ASP A 410 -8.15 -41.27 -15.17
C ASP A 410 -6.97 -42.00 -14.49
N CYS A 411 -7.20 -42.58 -13.31
CA CYS A 411 -6.14 -43.24 -12.52
C CYS A 411 -5.81 -44.65 -13.02
N THR A 412 -4.56 -45.10 -12.83
CA THR A 412 -4.03 -46.35 -13.40
C THR A 412 -3.08 -47.13 -12.48
N ASP A 413 -3.05 -46.81 -11.18
CA ASP A 413 -1.99 -47.16 -10.22
C ASP A 413 -2.53 -47.70 -8.88
N ASN A 414 -3.75 -48.25 -8.87
CA ASN A 414 -4.56 -48.57 -7.69
C ASN A 414 -5.12 -47.36 -6.90
N THR A 415 -4.98 -46.10 -7.38
CA THR A 415 -5.58 -44.92 -6.69
C THR A 415 -7.09 -45.08 -6.48
N ASN A 416 -7.86 -45.60 -7.44
CA ASN A 416 -9.31 -45.73 -7.24
C ASN A 416 -9.61 -46.79 -6.19
N GLU A 417 -8.93 -47.92 -6.30
CA GLU A 417 -9.13 -49.16 -5.58
C GLU A 417 -8.78 -49.02 -4.09
N MET A 418 -7.69 -48.30 -3.78
CA MET A 418 -7.33 -47.94 -2.40
C MET A 418 -8.33 -46.96 -1.78
N LEU A 419 -8.84 -46.01 -2.56
CA LEU A 419 -9.85 -45.05 -2.10
C LEU A 419 -11.23 -45.72 -1.92
N ASP A 420 -11.62 -46.64 -2.82
CA ASP A 420 -12.82 -47.48 -2.65
C ASP A 420 -12.72 -48.30 -1.36
N ARG A 421 -11.56 -48.90 -1.07
CA ARG A 421 -11.35 -49.66 0.17
C ARG A 421 -11.41 -48.77 1.42
N LEU A 422 -10.88 -47.54 1.36
CA LEU A 422 -11.01 -46.57 2.46
C LEU A 422 -12.45 -46.04 2.62
N GLU A 423 -13.26 -46.01 1.56
CA GLU A 423 -14.70 -45.72 1.63
C GLU A 423 -15.50 -46.89 2.23
N GLU A 424 -15.19 -48.15 1.87
CA GLU A 424 -15.74 -49.34 2.54
C GLU A 424 -15.44 -49.37 4.05
N MET A 425 -14.28 -48.84 4.45
CA MET A 425 -13.86 -48.70 5.85
C MET A 425 -14.45 -47.45 6.54
N GLY A 426 -15.16 -46.59 5.80
CA GLY A 426 -15.88 -45.43 6.34
C GLY A 426 -15.02 -44.17 6.57
N HIS A 427 -13.85 -44.05 5.94
CA HIS A 427 -12.91 -42.94 6.17
C HIS A 427 -13.01 -41.81 5.14
N LEU A 428 -13.57 -42.08 3.96
CA LEU A 428 -13.72 -41.10 2.89
C LEU A 428 -14.86 -41.44 1.93
N THR A 429 -15.16 -40.52 1.02
CA THR A 429 -16.03 -40.72 -0.15
C THR A 429 -15.26 -40.45 -1.43
N ARG A 430 -15.21 -41.43 -2.33
CA ARG A 430 -14.59 -41.30 -3.64
C ARG A 430 -15.62 -40.91 -4.69
N VAL A 431 -15.25 -40.01 -5.60
CA VAL A 431 -16.09 -39.63 -6.73
C VAL A 431 -15.26 -39.60 -8.01
N ALA A 432 -15.61 -40.41 -9.01
CA ALA A 432 -15.05 -40.24 -10.35
C ALA A 432 -15.45 -38.85 -10.89
N ASN A 433 -14.49 -38.01 -11.27
CA ASN A 433 -14.77 -36.61 -11.57
C ASN A 433 -15.76 -36.46 -12.75
N PRO A 434 -16.93 -35.80 -12.57
CA PRO A 434 -17.90 -35.57 -13.66
C PRO A 434 -17.42 -34.52 -14.69
N TRP A 435 -16.12 -34.24 -14.73
CA TRP A 435 -15.48 -33.48 -15.79
C TRP A 435 -15.42 -34.30 -17.07
N VAL A 436 -15.99 -33.75 -18.14
CA VAL A 436 -15.86 -34.31 -19.50
C VAL A 436 -14.68 -33.63 -20.18
N LYS A 437 -13.80 -34.42 -20.78
CA LYS A 437 -12.70 -33.94 -21.61
C LYS A 437 -13.22 -33.02 -22.72
N ASP A 438 -12.43 -32.01 -23.08
CA ASP A 438 -12.74 -31.01 -24.12
C ASP A 438 -13.98 -30.12 -23.86
N SER A 439 -14.62 -30.22 -22.68
CA SER A 439 -15.78 -29.40 -22.26
C SER A 439 -15.48 -27.91 -21.98
N GLY A 440 -14.27 -27.43 -22.30
CA GLY A 440 -13.79 -26.07 -22.02
C GLY A 440 -13.61 -25.71 -20.53
N LYS A 441 -13.94 -26.62 -19.60
CA LYS A 441 -13.85 -26.42 -18.15
C LYS A 441 -12.60 -27.08 -17.57
N LYS A 442 -12.09 -26.58 -16.45
CA LYS A 442 -10.99 -27.22 -15.70
C LYS A 442 -11.54 -28.37 -14.82
N PRO A 443 -10.85 -29.52 -14.69
CA PRO A 443 -11.34 -30.66 -13.90
C PRO A 443 -11.62 -30.30 -12.43
N GLN A 444 -10.71 -29.58 -11.77
CA GLN A 444 -10.88 -29.20 -10.36
C GLN A 444 -12.05 -28.22 -10.15
N HIS A 445 -12.34 -27.34 -11.12
CA HIS A 445 -13.52 -26.46 -11.05
C HIS A 445 -14.84 -27.21 -11.21
N VAL A 446 -14.84 -28.36 -11.89
CA VAL A 446 -16.02 -29.23 -12.00
C VAL A 446 -16.21 -30.04 -10.71
N ALA A 447 -15.13 -30.64 -10.19
CA ALA A 447 -15.12 -31.33 -8.89
C ALA A 447 -15.63 -30.42 -7.76
N LEU A 448 -15.08 -29.22 -7.59
CA LEU A 448 -15.50 -28.28 -6.53
C LEU A 448 -16.96 -27.78 -6.69
N LYS A 449 -17.49 -27.73 -7.92
CA LYS A 449 -18.92 -27.41 -8.12
C LYS A 449 -19.84 -28.60 -7.82
N ASP A 450 -19.33 -29.82 -7.93
CA ASP A 450 -20.08 -31.04 -7.63
C ASP A 450 -20.01 -31.42 -6.15
N ALA A 451 -18.93 -31.03 -5.45
CA ALA A 451 -18.74 -31.21 -4.01
C ALA A 451 -19.86 -30.55 -3.18
N LEU A 452 -20.31 -29.36 -3.60
CA LEU A 452 -21.43 -28.58 -3.04
C LEU A 452 -22.79 -29.31 -2.98
N LYS A 453 -22.88 -30.56 -3.42
CA LYS A 453 -24.09 -31.39 -3.48
C LYS A 453 -23.96 -32.73 -2.73
N LYS A 454 -22.82 -33.01 -2.12
CA LYS A 454 -22.56 -34.32 -1.49
C LYS A 454 -23.10 -34.32 -0.06
N PRO A 455 -23.68 -35.45 0.43
CA PRO A 455 -24.07 -35.57 1.84
C PRO A 455 -22.94 -35.13 2.76
N CYS A 456 -21.74 -35.70 2.60
CA CYS A 456 -20.56 -35.36 3.41
C CYS A 456 -20.07 -33.91 3.31
N TYR A 457 -20.57 -33.09 2.37
CA TYR A 457 -20.35 -31.63 2.37
C TYR A 457 -21.42 -30.89 3.21
N HIS A 458 -22.66 -31.37 3.21
CA HIS A 458 -23.74 -30.83 4.04
C HIS A 458 -23.66 -31.30 5.50
N ASP A 459 -23.07 -32.47 5.73
CA ASP A 459 -22.80 -33.04 7.06
C ASP A 459 -21.52 -32.46 7.71
N ALA A 460 -20.76 -31.62 7.00
CA ALA A 460 -19.50 -31.07 7.46
C ALA A 460 -19.67 -29.69 8.13
N ASP A 461 -18.92 -29.50 9.22
CA ASP A 461 -18.76 -28.20 9.88
C ASP A 461 -17.76 -27.36 9.09
N TRP A 462 -16.60 -27.95 8.75
CA TRP A 462 -15.48 -27.28 8.09
C TRP A 462 -15.09 -27.94 6.78
N VAL A 463 -14.74 -27.14 5.78
CA VAL A 463 -14.32 -27.61 4.46
C VAL A 463 -12.96 -27.00 4.08
N LEU A 464 -11.98 -27.85 3.75
CA LEU A 464 -10.64 -27.47 3.29
C LEU A 464 -10.34 -28.02 1.89
N THR A 465 -9.72 -27.22 1.02
CA THR A 465 -9.25 -27.65 -0.32
C THR A 465 -7.73 -27.73 -0.40
N ILE A 466 -7.19 -28.94 -0.27
CA ILE A 466 -5.74 -29.23 -0.36
C ILE A 466 -5.45 -30.38 -1.33
N ASP A 467 -4.28 -30.36 -1.95
CA ASP A 467 -3.81 -31.34 -2.92
C ASP A 467 -2.97 -32.46 -2.22
N CYS A 468 -2.77 -33.63 -2.85
CA CYS A 468 -2.10 -34.82 -2.24
C CYS A 468 -0.56 -34.67 -2.08
N ASP A 469 -0.07 -33.43 -2.03
CA ASP A 469 1.30 -33.04 -1.71
C ASP A 469 1.33 -31.78 -0.83
N GLU A 470 0.22 -31.47 -0.17
CA GLU A 470 0.04 -30.41 0.82
C GLU A 470 -0.42 -31.02 2.15
N PHE A 471 0.24 -30.65 3.25
CA PHE A 471 -0.01 -31.15 4.61
C PHE A 471 -0.19 -29.96 5.57
N VAL A 472 -1.30 -29.92 6.30
CA VAL A 472 -1.52 -28.89 7.33
C VAL A 472 -0.73 -29.25 8.58
N ASN A 473 0.36 -28.54 8.84
CA ASN A 473 1.20 -28.79 10.01
C ASN A 473 0.86 -27.78 11.10
N ILE A 474 0.33 -28.24 12.23
CA ILE A 474 -0.14 -27.41 13.34
C ILE A 474 0.90 -27.44 14.46
N HIS A 475 1.30 -26.25 14.92
CA HIS A 475 2.42 -26.07 15.83
C HIS A 475 2.01 -25.79 17.28
N VAL A 476 0.70 -25.67 17.55
CA VAL A 476 0.15 -25.27 18.86
C VAL A 476 -0.61 -26.42 19.53
N GLY A 477 -0.56 -26.49 20.86
CA GLY A 477 -1.24 -27.53 21.64
C GLY A 477 -0.68 -28.92 21.33
N ASP A 478 -1.57 -29.91 21.20
CA ASP A 478 -1.21 -31.26 20.74
C ASP A 478 -1.12 -31.34 19.20
N GLY A 479 -1.12 -30.20 18.51
CA GLY A 479 -1.02 -30.13 17.05
C GLY A 479 -2.32 -30.52 16.34
N THR A 480 -3.47 -30.30 16.99
CA THR A 480 -4.79 -30.65 16.44
C THR A 480 -5.52 -29.43 15.87
N PHE A 481 -6.51 -29.65 15.00
CA PHE A 481 -7.41 -28.58 14.55
C PHE A 481 -8.19 -27.95 15.71
N ALA A 482 -8.58 -28.72 16.72
CA ALA A 482 -9.26 -28.20 17.90
C ALA A 482 -8.39 -27.20 18.67
N ASP A 483 -7.10 -27.50 18.84
CA ASP A 483 -6.12 -26.58 19.44
C ASP A 483 -5.94 -25.33 18.58
N LEU A 484 -5.81 -25.50 17.26
CA LEU A 484 -5.67 -24.38 16.33
C LEU A 484 -6.87 -23.42 16.39
N PHE A 485 -8.10 -23.92 16.39
CA PHE A 485 -9.30 -23.09 16.48
C PHE A 485 -9.40 -22.36 17.83
N LYS A 486 -9.09 -23.06 18.93
CA LYS A 486 -9.09 -22.49 20.29
C LYS A 486 -7.99 -21.42 20.44
N ALA A 487 -6.78 -21.68 19.98
CA ALA A 487 -5.66 -20.74 19.96
C ALA A 487 -5.88 -19.53 19.02
N ALA A 488 -6.76 -19.66 18.01
CA ALA A 488 -7.13 -18.58 17.10
C ALA A 488 -8.45 -17.86 17.48
N ASN A 489 -8.98 -18.06 18.69
CA ASN A 489 -10.25 -17.47 19.17
C ASN A 489 -11.47 -17.82 18.28
N TYR A 490 -11.57 -19.06 17.82
CA TYR A 490 -12.68 -19.60 17.03
C TYR A 490 -13.01 -18.73 15.78
N PRO A 491 -12.15 -18.78 14.74
CA PRO A 491 -12.45 -18.21 13.43
C PRO A 491 -13.55 -19.02 12.71
N ASN A 492 -14.10 -18.49 11.62
CA ASN A 492 -14.89 -19.25 10.64
C ASN A 492 -14.19 -19.39 9.27
N VAL A 493 -12.99 -18.80 9.10
CA VAL A 493 -12.08 -19.03 7.96
C VAL A 493 -10.63 -19.01 8.43
N VAL A 494 -9.79 -19.95 7.98
CA VAL A 494 -8.35 -20.00 8.28
C VAL A 494 -7.56 -20.17 6.98
N SER A 495 -6.59 -19.28 6.71
CA SER A 495 -5.66 -19.39 5.57
C SER A 495 -4.27 -19.87 5.99
N PHE A 496 -3.88 -21.02 5.46
CA PHE A 496 -2.57 -21.63 5.66
C PHE A 496 -1.63 -21.19 4.53
N THR A 497 -0.59 -20.42 4.86
CA THR A 497 0.42 -20.01 3.87
C THR A 497 1.33 -21.21 3.56
N TRP A 498 1.70 -21.40 2.28
CA TRP A 498 2.62 -22.45 1.87
C TRP A 498 3.99 -22.33 2.53
N LYS A 499 4.56 -23.47 2.92
CA LYS A 499 5.99 -23.64 3.16
C LYS A 499 6.49 -24.74 2.22
N PHE A 500 7.31 -24.36 1.23
CA PHE A 500 7.79 -25.30 0.22
C PHE A 500 8.93 -26.17 0.76
N PHE A 501 8.84 -27.47 0.49
CA PHE A 501 9.89 -28.45 0.81
C PHE A 501 10.60 -28.90 -0.48
N GLY A 502 11.94 -28.83 -0.46
CA GLY A 502 12.81 -29.18 -1.56
C GLY A 502 13.29 -30.63 -1.51
N ASN A 503 14.00 -31.03 -2.56
CA ASN A 503 14.48 -32.40 -2.75
C ASN A 503 15.77 -32.71 -1.94
N LYS A 504 16.69 -31.74 -1.87
CA LYS A 504 18.05 -31.87 -1.29
C LYS A 504 18.69 -33.25 -1.55
N ASP A 505 18.81 -33.55 -2.82
CA ASP A 505 19.55 -34.69 -3.37
C ASP A 505 19.00 -36.08 -3.02
N ILE A 506 17.76 -36.16 -2.54
CA ILE A 506 17.00 -37.41 -2.40
C ILE A 506 16.50 -37.84 -3.77
N HIS A 507 17.37 -38.49 -4.54
CA HIS A 507 17.07 -38.85 -5.93
C HIS A 507 16.08 -40.03 -6.04
N GLY A 508 16.34 -41.11 -5.30
CA GLY A 508 15.58 -42.36 -5.35
C GLY A 508 14.22 -42.30 -4.65
N TYR A 509 13.28 -43.17 -5.05
CA TYR A 509 12.02 -43.42 -4.35
C TYR A 509 12.17 -44.51 -3.27
N GLU A 510 11.58 -44.26 -2.09
CA GLU A 510 11.49 -45.20 -0.96
C GLU A 510 10.06 -45.16 -0.38
N ASP A 511 9.46 -46.33 -0.08
CA ASP A 511 8.10 -46.44 0.51
C ASP A 511 8.10 -46.08 2.01
N ARG A 512 8.30 -44.79 2.30
CA ARG A 512 8.26 -44.20 3.65
C ARG A 512 7.56 -42.85 3.62
N PRO A 513 6.98 -42.38 4.74
CA PRO A 513 6.34 -41.08 4.83
C PRO A 513 7.22 -39.94 4.27
N ILE A 514 6.70 -39.19 3.30
CA ILE A 514 7.41 -38.05 2.69
C ILE A 514 7.65 -36.94 3.73
N THR A 515 6.77 -36.85 4.74
CA THR A 515 6.90 -35.95 5.89
C THR A 515 8.10 -36.30 6.80
N GLU A 516 8.58 -37.54 6.77
CA GLU A 516 9.81 -37.95 7.46
C GLU A 516 11.06 -37.72 6.58
N GLN A 517 10.97 -38.06 5.29
CA GLN A 517 12.07 -37.98 4.32
C GLN A 517 12.50 -36.53 4.00
N PHE A 518 11.53 -35.64 3.71
CA PHE A 518 11.80 -34.33 3.13
C PHE A 518 11.70 -33.20 4.17
N VAL A 519 12.74 -32.99 5.00
CA VAL A 519 12.74 -31.92 6.03
C VAL A 519 13.32 -30.57 5.58
N ASN A 520 13.86 -30.49 4.35
CA ASN A 520 14.58 -29.31 3.87
C ASN A 520 13.64 -28.39 3.08
N CYS A 521 13.68 -27.09 3.35
CA CYS A 521 12.60 -26.18 2.97
C CYS A 521 13.05 -24.75 2.63
N ALA A 522 12.07 -23.95 2.19
CA ALA A 522 12.19 -22.51 2.11
C ALA A 522 12.18 -21.86 3.52
N PRO A 523 12.92 -20.75 3.72
CA PRO A 523 12.69 -19.90 4.89
C PRO A 523 11.29 -19.28 4.83
N GLU A 524 10.72 -18.95 5.98
CA GLU A 524 9.36 -18.40 6.05
C GLU A 524 9.28 -16.98 5.44
N PHE A 525 10.38 -16.23 5.44
CA PHE A 525 10.46 -14.94 4.75
C PHE A 525 10.97 -15.05 3.29
N ILE A 526 10.02 -15.19 2.36
CA ILE A 526 10.28 -15.28 0.91
C ILE A 526 9.47 -14.25 0.10
N PRO A 527 9.89 -12.95 0.10
CA PRO A 527 9.18 -11.89 -0.61
C PRO A 527 9.17 -12.06 -2.14
N LYS A 528 8.37 -11.22 -2.81
CA LYS A 528 8.28 -11.15 -4.29
C LYS A 528 9.67 -11.03 -4.94
N PRO A 529 9.87 -11.60 -6.15
CA PRO A 529 8.86 -12.19 -7.06
C PRO A 529 8.39 -13.61 -6.72
N ARG A 530 8.87 -14.22 -5.63
CA ARG A 530 8.72 -15.65 -5.30
C ARG A 530 7.27 -16.16 -5.21
N LEU A 531 7.11 -17.47 -5.42
CA LEU A 531 5.82 -18.18 -5.45
C LEU A 531 5.32 -18.64 -4.07
N GLY A 532 6.20 -18.77 -3.07
CA GLY A 532 5.91 -19.48 -1.81
C GLY A 532 5.04 -18.77 -0.78
N TRP A 533 4.56 -17.55 -1.06
CA TRP A 533 3.49 -16.92 -0.26
C TRP A 533 2.09 -17.14 -0.84
N GLY A 534 1.85 -18.22 -1.59
CA GLY A 534 0.48 -18.68 -1.85
C GLY A 534 -0.15 -19.29 -0.59
N PHE A 535 -1.49 -19.40 -0.56
CA PHE A 535 -2.20 -20.09 0.52
C PHE A 535 -3.31 -21.01 -0.01
N LYS A 536 -3.73 -21.95 0.84
CA LYS A 536 -5.05 -22.59 0.81
C LYS A 536 -5.83 -22.14 2.05
N SER A 537 -7.16 -22.23 2.04
CA SER A 537 -7.98 -21.77 3.16
C SER A 537 -9.13 -22.73 3.42
N MET A 538 -9.36 -23.08 4.70
CA MET A 538 -10.58 -23.75 5.14
C MET A 538 -11.61 -22.74 5.61
N PHE A 539 -12.88 -23.12 5.57
CA PHE A 539 -14.01 -22.30 6.01
C PHE A 539 -15.08 -23.16 6.67
N HIS A 540 -15.80 -22.57 7.62
CA HIS A 540 -16.90 -23.19 8.35
C HIS A 540 -18.25 -22.92 7.65
N LYS A 541 -19.23 -23.80 7.86
CA LYS A 541 -20.62 -23.67 7.37
C LYS A 541 -21.33 -22.37 7.80
N SER A 542 -20.86 -21.69 8.85
CA SER A 542 -21.35 -20.36 9.30
C SER A 542 -20.58 -19.16 8.73
N SER A 543 -19.75 -19.36 7.70
CA SER A 543 -19.20 -18.25 6.92
C SER A 543 -20.12 -17.97 5.72
N PRO A 544 -20.36 -16.69 5.33
CA PRO A 544 -21.33 -16.30 4.30
C PRO A 544 -20.85 -16.58 2.87
N TYR A 545 -20.05 -17.62 2.66
CA TYR A 545 -19.41 -17.92 1.38
C TYR A 545 -20.20 -18.93 0.54
N THR A 546 -20.67 -18.48 -0.62
CA THR A 546 -21.59 -19.25 -1.48
C THR A 546 -20.93 -20.35 -2.32
N ARG A 547 -19.59 -20.41 -2.42
CA ARG A 547 -18.87 -21.38 -3.27
C ARG A 547 -17.50 -21.77 -2.72
N ILE A 548 -17.12 -23.03 -2.93
CA ILE A 548 -15.75 -23.53 -2.77
C ILE A 548 -14.85 -23.02 -3.92
N GLY A 549 -13.60 -22.66 -3.60
CA GLY A 549 -12.58 -22.30 -4.58
C GLY A 549 -11.24 -22.98 -4.31
N VAL A 550 -10.34 -22.96 -5.30
CA VAL A 550 -9.07 -23.73 -5.32
C VAL A 550 -8.05 -23.27 -4.26
N HIS A 551 -8.17 -22.04 -3.75
CA HIS A 551 -7.27 -21.46 -2.72
C HIS A 551 -7.99 -20.92 -1.49
N ARG A 552 -9.31 -20.72 -1.59
CA ARG A 552 -10.18 -20.07 -0.61
C ARG A 552 -11.64 -20.20 -1.06
N PRO A 553 -12.62 -20.03 -0.15
CA PRO A 553 -14.02 -19.82 -0.55
C PRO A 553 -14.22 -18.53 -1.37
N LEU A 554 -15.34 -18.42 -2.11
CA LEU A 554 -15.58 -17.38 -3.12
C LEU A 554 -17.04 -16.89 -3.20
N GLY A 555 -17.24 -15.59 -3.03
CA GLY A 555 -18.54 -14.91 -3.15
C GLY A 555 -19.25 -14.83 -1.82
N ILE A 556 -19.38 -13.61 -1.32
CA ILE A 556 -20.22 -13.18 -0.20
C ILE A 556 -21.36 -12.36 -0.84
N ASP A 557 -22.55 -12.40 -0.27
CA ASP A 557 -23.68 -11.57 -0.73
C ASP A 557 -23.66 -10.20 -0.01
N ASP A 558 -24.08 -9.13 -0.70
CA ASP A 558 -23.88 -7.73 -0.27
C ASP A 558 -24.46 -7.45 1.14
N GLY A 559 -23.59 -7.11 2.11
CA GLY A 559 -23.97 -6.76 3.49
C GLY A 559 -23.66 -7.85 4.52
N GLU A 560 -23.25 -9.05 4.10
CA GLU A 560 -22.91 -10.17 4.99
C GLU A 560 -21.43 -10.16 5.43
N GLU A 561 -20.61 -9.20 4.96
CA GLU A 561 -19.15 -9.20 5.19
C GLU A 561 -18.72 -9.23 6.66
N ASP A 562 -19.46 -8.58 7.56
CA ASP A 562 -19.16 -8.53 9.00
C ASP A 562 -19.25 -9.91 9.69
N GLN A 563 -19.84 -10.91 9.04
CA GLN A 563 -19.88 -12.30 9.53
C GLN A 563 -18.56 -13.06 9.29
N VAL A 564 -17.61 -12.50 8.54
CA VAL A 564 -16.37 -13.20 8.17
C VAL A 564 -15.28 -13.05 9.24
N ARG A 565 -15.11 -14.12 10.03
CA ARG A 565 -14.09 -14.28 11.07
C ARG A 565 -12.84 -14.97 10.51
N TRP A 566 -12.07 -14.26 9.67
CA TRP A 566 -10.96 -14.83 8.90
C TRP A 566 -9.58 -14.53 9.51
N VAL A 567 -8.77 -15.57 9.75
CA VAL A 567 -7.38 -15.48 10.22
C VAL A 567 -6.35 -16.13 9.29
N ASN A 568 -5.08 -15.78 9.47
CA ASN A 568 -3.94 -16.46 8.84
C ASN A 568 -3.36 -17.58 9.74
N GLY A 569 -2.32 -18.26 9.25
CA GLY A 569 -1.56 -19.30 9.96
C GLY A 569 -0.84 -18.87 11.24
N SER A 570 -1.02 -17.64 11.73
CA SER A 570 -0.60 -17.20 13.07
C SER A 570 -1.78 -16.79 13.96
N GLY A 571 -3.02 -17.10 13.58
CA GLY A 571 -4.24 -16.75 14.34
C GLY A 571 -4.65 -15.28 14.24
N ARG A 572 -3.95 -14.48 13.42
CA ARG A 572 -4.16 -13.03 13.30
C ARG A 572 -5.13 -12.72 12.17
N ALA A 573 -5.95 -11.69 12.34
CA ALA A 573 -7.02 -11.39 11.38
C ALA A 573 -6.46 -11.06 9.98
N MET A 574 -7.20 -11.45 8.95
CA MET A 574 -6.84 -11.21 7.55
C MET A 574 -7.38 -9.85 7.08
N PRO A 575 -6.60 -9.01 6.36
CA PRO A 575 -7.04 -7.67 5.97
C PRO A 575 -8.31 -7.65 5.11
N ASP A 576 -9.26 -6.79 5.44
CA ASP A 576 -10.60 -6.65 4.83
C ASP A 576 -10.58 -6.55 3.31
N MET A 577 -9.51 -5.96 2.75
CA MET A 577 -9.25 -5.90 1.30
C MET A 577 -9.15 -7.27 0.61
N LEU A 578 -9.16 -8.38 1.35
CA LEU A 578 -9.25 -9.74 0.83
C LEU A 578 -10.67 -10.30 0.83
N LEU A 579 -11.63 -9.76 1.58
CA LEU A 579 -13.02 -10.24 1.62
C LEU A 579 -13.62 -10.26 0.21
N THR A 580 -13.53 -9.12 -0.50
CA THR A 580 -14.11 -8.91 -1.83
C THR A 580 -13.13 -9.11 -3.00
N ASN A 581 -11.82 -9.20 -2.74
CA ASN A 581 -10.79 -9.29 -3.78
C ASN A 581 -10.28 -10.73 -3.99
N ASN A 582 -10.06 -11.14 -5.25
CA ASN A 582 -9.59 -12.48 -5.63
C ASN A 582 -8.08 -12.72 -5.41
N GLY A 583 -7.56 -12.30 -4.25
CA GLY A 583 -6.21 -12.62 -3.80
C GLY A 583 -6.07 -14.08 -3.35
N TRP A 584 -5.00 -14.75 -3.80
CA TRP A 584 -4.63 -16.12 -3.41
C TRP A 584 -3.25 -16.21 -2.74
N ARG A 585 -2.68 -15.06 -2.37
CA ARG A 585 -1.34 -14.96 -1.79
C ARG A 585 -1.31 -14.06 -0.55
N SER A 586 -0.56 -14.52 0.44
CA SER A 586 -0.08 -13.74 1.57
C SER A 586 0.84 -12.61 1.10
N THR A 587 0.93 -11.57 1.92
CA THR A 587 1.76 -10.38 1.69
C THR A 587 2.57 -10.08 2.94
N LYS A 588 3.46 -9.07 2.89
CA LYS A 588 4.11 -8.54 4.10
C LYS A 588 3.11 -8.09 5.19
N ARG A 589 1.82 -7.87 4.88
CA ARG A 589 0.76 -7.50 5.82
C ARG A 589 -0.14 -8.67 6.27
N SER A 590 0.01 -9.86 5.69
CA SER A 590 -0.93 -10.98 5.91
C SER A 590 -0.30 -12.38 6.01
N VAL A 591 1.01 -12.51 5.76
CA VAL A 591 1.75 -13.76 6.02
C VAL A 591 1.68 -14.13 7.51
N GLY A 592 1.53 -15.42 7.79
CA GLY A 592 1.50 -15.99 9.12
C GLY A 592 1.80 -17.48 9.08
N TYR A 593 2.69 -17.93 9.96
CA TYR A 593 3.19 -19.31 10.05
C TYR A 593 3.30 -19.87 11.49
N ARG A 594 2.97 -19.08 12.53
CA ARG A 594 3.28 -19.45 13.92
C ARG A 594 2.39 -20.56 14.48
N LEU A 595 1.08 -20.56 14.19
CA LEU A 595 0.15 -21.59 14.65
C LEU A 595 0.05 -22.77 13.68
N ALA A 596 0.12 -22.52 12.37
CA ALA A 596 0.11 -23.56 11.35
C ALA A 596 0.76 -23.13 10.01
N THR A 597 1.43 -24.07 9.36
CA THR A 597 1.94 -23.98 7.98
C THR A 597 1.17 -24.92 7.05
N LEU A 598 1.16 -24.63 5.74
CA LEU A 598 0.83 -25.63 4.73
C LEU A 598 2.11 -26.17 4.10
N ASN A 599 2.63 -27.27 4.64
CA ASN A 599 3.84 -27.92 4.15
C ASN A 599 3.57 -28.50 2.76
N HIS A 600 4.32 -28.08 1.75
CA HIS A 600 4.05 -28.41 0.35
C HIS A 600 5.24 -29.15 -0.29
N TYR A 601 5.11 -30.47 -0.40
CA TYR A 601 6.10 -31.42 -0.88
C TYR A 601 6.07 -31.56 -2.41
N ILE A 602 6.09 -30.41 -3.11
CA ILE A 602 5.75 -30.32 -4.54
C ILE A 602 6.72 -31.07 -5.47
N LEU A 603 7.92 -31.44 -5.01
CA LEU A 603 8.90 -32.19 -5.80
C LEU A 603 8.96 -33.68 -5.45
N ARG A 604 8.93 -34.05 -4.15
CA ARG A 604 9.27 -35.39 -3.64
C ARG A 604 10.67 -35.83 -4.15
N SER A 605 10.90 -37.13 -4.35
CA SER A 605 12.18 -37.62 -4.92
C SER A 605 12.31 -37.29 -6.41
N ALA A 606 13.53 -37.24 -6.94
CA ALA A 606 13.76 -36.96 -8.36
C ALA A 606 13.08 -38.01 -9.27
N GLU A 607 13.10 -39.28 -8.88
CA GLU A 607 12.35 -40.36 -9.55
C GLU A 607 10.83 -40.14 -9.49
N SER A 608 10.28 -39.80 -8.32
CA SER A 608 8.84 -39.53 -8.17
C SER A 608 8.39 -38.31 -8.98
N PHE A 609 9.28 -37.33 -9.16
CA PHE A 609 9.03 -36.17 -10.01
C PHE A 609 8.89 -36.53 -11.50
N LEU A 610 9.59 -37.57 -11.99
CA LEU A 610 9.37 -38.09 -13.34
C LEU A 610 7.93 -38.58 -13.52
N VAL A 611 7.42 -39.36 -12.57
CA VAL A 611 6.01 -39.84 -12.57
C VAL A 611 5.03 -38.67 -12.48
N LYS A 612 5.36 -37.65 -11.67
CA LYS A 612 4.57 -36.41 -11.55
C LYS A 612 4.54 -35.57 -12.82
N ARG A 613 5.59 -35.62 -13.66
CA ARG A 613 5.62 -35.00 -14.99
C ARG A 613 4.78 -35.79 -15.99
N ASP A 614 4.93 -37.11 -16.05
CA ASP A 614 4.23 -37.98 -17.01
C ASP A 614 2.70 -37.97 -16.84
N ARG A 615 2.19 -37.86 -15.60
CA ARG A 615 0.73 -37.77 -15.34
C ARG A 615 0.08 -36.44 -15.76
N GLY A 616 0.86 -35.36 -15.85
CA GLY A 616 0.45 -34.01 -16.24
C GLY A 616 -0.26 -33.16 -15.16
N ARG A 617 -0.48 -31.86 -15.46
CA ARG A 617 -1.13 -30.89 -14.57
C ARG A 617 -2.65 -30.82 -14.75
N ILE A 618 -3.40 -30.86 -13.64
CA ILE A 618 -4.88 -30.74 -13.64
C ILE A 618 -5.36 -29.36 -14.14
N ASN A 619 -4.74 -28.26 -13.69
CA ASN A 619 -5.21 -26.89 -13.98
C ASN A 619 -4.49 -26.17 -15.14
N HIS A 620 -3.41 -26.74 -15.65
CA HIS A 620 -2.45 -26.08 -16.56
C HIS A 620 -1.84 -27.10 -17.53
N THR A 621 -2.68 -27.87 -18.22
CA THR A 621 -2.32 -28.97 -19.13
C THR A 621 -1.32 -28.60 -20.23
N GLU A 622 -1.25 -27.32 -20.62
CA GLU A 622 -0.34 -26.80 -21.65
C GLU A 622 1.08 -26.43 -21.16
N HIS A 623 1.40 -26.61 -19.87
CA HIS A 623 2.70 -26.20 -19.31
C HIS A 623 3.51 -27.39 -18.78
N ASP A 624 4.64 -27.70 -19.43
CA ASP A 624 5.57 -28.76 -19.01
C ASP A 624 6.07 -28.57 -17.57
N GLN A 625 6.39 -29.67 -16.90
CA GLN A 625 7.03 -29.74 -15.57
C GLN A 625 8.50 -30.15 -15.71
N GLY A 626 9.22 -29.58 -16.67
CA GLY A 626 10.67 -29.73 -16.81
C GLY A 626 11.47 -28.89 -15.82
N ILE A 627 12.77 -28.72 -16.10
CA ILE A 627 13.79 -28.13 -15.21
C ILE A 627 13.34 -26.79 -14.59
N ASP A 628 12.73 -25.88 -15.36
CA ASP A 628 12.27 -24.57 -14.86
C ASP A 628 11.22 -24.69 -13.73
N TYR A 629 10.36 -25.70 -13.78
CA TYR A 629 9.35 -25.93 -12.75
C TYR A 629 9.99 -26.39 -11.44
N TRP A 630 10.93 -27.35 -11.53
CA TRP A 630 11.72 -27.86 -10.41
C TRP A 630 12.56 -26.75 -9.78
N THR A 631 13.35 -26.07 -10.61
CA THR A 631 14.35 -25.06 -10.22
C THR A 631 13.72 -23.88 -9.48
N ARG A 632 12.48 -23.49 -9.79
CA ARG A 632 11.75 -22.42 -9.07
C ARG A 632 11.03 -22.89 -7.78
N ARG A 633 11.24 -24.15 -7.37
CA ARG A 633 10.56 -24.84 -6.25
C ARG A 633 11.49 -25.66 -5.35
N ASN A 634 12.71 -25.97 -5.79
CA ASN A 634 13.68 -26.71 -5.01
C ASN A 634 14.34 -25.79 -3.97
N TYR A 635 13.62 -25.52 -2.88
CA TYR A 635 14.13 -24.76 -1.74
C TYR A 635 14.72 -25.73 -0.71
N ALA A 636 16.03 -25.67 -0.50
CA ALA A 636 16.78 -26.50 0.46
C ALA A 636 17.62 -25.67 1.44
N THR A 637 17.41 -24.34 1.45
CA THR A 637 18.10 -23.35 2.28
C THR A 637 18.00 -23.63 3.78
N GLU A 638 16.81 -24.04 4.25
CA GLU A 638 16.47 -24.21 5.67
C GLU A 638 16.02 -25.63 5.98
N VAL A 639 15.82 -25.93 7.27
CA VAL A 639 15.22 -27.18 7.76
C VAL A 639 13.99 -26.85 8.62
N ASP A 640 12.93 -27.62 8.46
CA ASP A 640 11.76 -27.64 9.34
C ASP A 640 11.29 -29.08 9.50
N ASP A 641 11.53 -29.66 10.67
CA ASP A 641 11.14 -31.01 11.01
C ASP A 641 10.00 -31.07 12.05
N ARG A 642 9.32 -29.95 12.31
CA ARG A 642 8.22 -29.87 13.30
C ARG A 642 7.11 -30.87 13.06
N ILE A 643 6.87 -31.21 11.79
CA ILE A 643 5.90 -32.22 11.37
C ILE A 643 6.16 -33.61 11.99
N LYS A 644 7.42 -33.90 12.36
CA LYS A 644 7.79 -35.16 13.04
C LYS A 644 7.11 -35.35 14.39
N ALA A 645 6.72 -34.27 15.07
CA ALA A 645 5.97 -34.35 16.33
C ALA A 645 4.59 -35.01 16.15
N ARG A 646 4.03 -35.02 14.94
CA ARG A 646 2.75 -35.68 14.61
C ARG A 646 2.91 -37.10 14.07
N LEU A 647 4.13 -37.55 13.75
CA LEU A 647 4.36 -38.87 13.16
C LEU A 647 3.87 -40.04 14.02
N PRO A 648 3.97 -40.07 15.37
CA PRO A 648 3.49 -41.20 16.16
C PRO A 648 1.99 -41.47 15.97
N GLY A 649 1.13 -40.44 16.06
CA GLY A 649 -0.32 -40.58 15.85
C GLY A 649 -0.69 -40.85 14.38
N MET A 650 0.13 -40.39 13.42
CA MET A 650 -0.01 -40.79 12.02
C MET A 650 0.31 -42.29 11.85
N TYR A 651 1.38 -42.78 12.47
CA TYR A 651 1.79 -44.18 12.41
C TYR A 651 0.76 -45.12 13.06
N GLU A 652 0.13 -44.76 14.18
CA GLU A 652 -0.96 -45.55 14.78
C GLU A 652 -2.11 -45.80 13.79
N ILE A 653 -2.47 -44.81 12.97
CA ILE A 653 -3.51 -44.92 11.94
C ILE A 653 -2.98 -45.63 10.68
N LEU A 654 -1.75 -45.35 10.26
CA LEU A 654 -1.11 -45.99 9.11
C LEU A 654 -0.88 -47.49 9.31
N ASP A 655 -0.50 -47.92 10.52
CA ASP A 655 -0.35 -49.32 10.89
C ASP A 655 -1.72 -50.02 10.96
N SER A 656 -2.78 -49.32 11.40
CA SER A 656 -4.16 -49.80 11.26
C SER A 656 -4.52 -50.02 9.78
N TYR A 657 -4.16 -49.12 8.87
CA TYR A 657 -4.36 -49.31 7.43
C TYR A 657 -3.53 -50.45 6.83
N LYS A 658 -2.25 -50.59 7.22
CA LYS A 658 -1.40 -51.71 6.81
C LYS A 658 -1.81 -53.04 7.46
N SER A 659 -2.67 -53.04 8.49
CA SER A 659 -3.27 -54.25 9.05
C SER A 659 -4.44 -54.80 8.21
N ASP A 660 -5.10 -53.97 7.38
CA ASP A 660 -6.11 -54.45 6.44
C ASP A 660 -5.45 -55.14 5.25
N LYS A 661 -5.75 -56.43 5.06
CA LYS A 661 -5.09 -57.28 4.07
C LYS A 661 -5.41 -56.90 2.62
N VAL A 662 -6.51 -56.18 2.38
CA VAL A 662 -6.83 -55.68 1.04
C VAL A 662 -6.06 -54.39 0.79
N LEU A 663 -6.10 -53.45 1.74
CA LEU A 663 -5.43 -52.15 1.62
C LEU A 663 -3.89 -52.26 1.59
N SER A 664 -3.29 -53.12 2.43
CA SER A 664 -1.84 -53.39 2.38
C SER A 664 -1.43 -53.94 1.01
N LYS A 665 -2.15 -54.95 0.50
CA LYS A 665 -1.86 -55.54 -0.81
C LYS A 665 -2.03 -54.54 -1.96
N LEU A 666 -3.05 -53.68 -1.90
CA LEU A 666 -3.25 -52.62 -2.90
C LEU A 666 -2.13 -51.56 -2.85
N HIS A 667 -1.62 -51.26 -1.65
CA HIS A 667 -0.45 -50.38 -1.44
C HIS A 667 0.84 -51.02 -1.96
N GLU A 668 1.09 -52.30 -1.66
CA GLU A 668 2.21 -53.08 -2.21
C GLU A 668 2.20 -53.07 -3.76
N GLU A 669 1.04 -53.31 -4.37
CA GLU A 669 0.85 -53.23 -5.83
C GLU A 669 1.02 -51.81 -6.38
N ALA A 670 0.64 -50.77 -5.63
CA ALA A 670 0.86 -49.37 -6.00
C ALA A 670 2.35 -48.97 -5.93
N VAL A 671 3.08 -49.47 -4.94
CA VAL A 671 4.53 -49.30 -4.78
C VAL A 671 5.27 -49.97 -5.94
N ASP A 672 4.93 -51.22 -6.26
CA ASP A 672 5.45 -51.95 -7.42
C ASP A 672 5.13 -51.22 -8.74
N TRP A 673 3.91 -50.70 -8.89
CA TRP A 673 3.52 -49.90 -10.05
C TRP A 673 4.38 -48.63 -10.18
N HIS A 674 4.61 -47.91 -9.09
CA HIS A 674 5.37 -46.65 -9.10
C HIS A 674 6.85 -46.90 -9.40
N GLN A 675 7.46 -47.92 -8.80
CA GLN A 675 8.84 -48.34 -9.13
C GLN A 675 8.96 -48.81 -10.59
N GLY A 676 8.01 -49.63 -11.07
CA GLY A 676 7.95 -50.05 -12.47
C GLY A 676 7.79 -48.86 -13.43
N LYS A 677 6.95 -47.89 -13.07
CA LYS A 677 6.74 -46.65 -13.82
C LYS A 677 8.00 -45.79 -13.88
N ILE A 678 8.70 -45.61 -12.75
CA ILE A 678 10.01 -44.93 -12.68
C ILE A 678 10.99 -45.57 -13.66
N LYS A 679 11.13 -46.90 -13.63
CA LYS A 679 12.01 -47.64 -14.55
C LYS A 679 11.63 -47.42 -16.02
N THR A 680 10.36 -47.56 -16.39
CA THR A 680 9.88 -47.32 -17.77
C THR A 680 10.05 -45.86 -18.22
N LEU A 681 10.11 -44.88 -17.30
CA LEU A 681 10.47 -43.51 -17.62
C LEU A 681 11.98 -43.36 -17.82
N MET A 682 12.80 -43.97 -16.96
CA MET A 682 14.27 -43.95 -17.07
C MET A 682 14.82 -44.65 -18.33
N GLU A 683 14.02 -45.51 -18.96
CA GLU A 683 14.31 -46.11 -20.28
C GLU A 683 14.06 -45.13 -21.45
N LYS A 684 13.35 -44.01 -21.25
CA LYS A 684 13.12 -42.98 -22.28
C LYS A 684 14.24 -41.92 -22.26
N PRO A 685 14.86 -41.56 -23.41
CA PRO A 685 15.96 -40.59 -23.43
C PRO A 685 15.63 -39.20 -22.87
N ASP A 686 14.41 -38.70 -23.06
CA ASP A 686 13.97 -37.37 -22.61
C ASP A 686 13.70 -37.30 -21.09
N TYR A 687 13.26 -38.41 -20.49
CA TYR A 687 13.12 -38.54 -19.03
C TYR A 687 14.45 -38.87 -18.35
N LYS A 688 15.32 -39.67 -19.00
CA LYS A 688 16.67 -39.92 -18.52
C LYS A 688 17.52 -38.65 -18.53
N GLN A 689 17.47 -37.87 -19.61
CA GLN A 689 18.13 -36.55 -19.67
C GLN A 689 17.58 -35.61 -18.61
N LEU A 690 16.25 -35.56 -18.40
CA LEU A 690 15.68 -34.78 -17.30
C LEU A 690 16.22 -35.24 -15.94
N PHE A 691 16.27 -36.54 -15.67
CA PHE A 691 16.81 -37.05 -14.41
C PHE A 691 18.27 -36.65 -14.21
N ASP A 692 19.11 -36.76 -15.24
CA ASP A 692 20.51 -36.34 -15.18
C ASP A 692 20.63 -34.81 -14.99
N ASP A 693 19.78 -34.03 -15.66
CA ASP A 693 19.68 -32.57 -15.48
C ASP A 693 19.17 -32.17 -14.09
N LEU A 694 18.49 -33.06 -13.35
CA LEU A 694 18.02 -32.83 -11.98
C LEU A 694 18.98 -33.34 -10.90
N THR A 695 19.93 -34.21 -11.23
CA THR A 695 20.75 -34.95 -10.23
C THR A 695 22.27 -34.83 -10.44
N MET A 696 22.74 -34.60 -11.66
CA MET A 696 24.17 -34.50 -12.00
C MET A 696 24.63 -33.06 -12.26
N VAL A 697 23.69 -32.12 -12.41
CA VAL A 697 23.96 -30.70 -12.60
C VAL A 697 23.71 -29.98 -11.28
N GLU A 698 24.78 -29.46 -10.66
CA GLU A 698 24.66 -28.56 -9.51
C GLU A 698 23.88 -27.30 -9.91
N ARG A 699 22.86 -26.94 -9.12
CA ARG A 699 21.98 -25.79 -9.38
C ARG A 699 21.81 -24.98 -8.10
N PRO A 700 21.89 -23.63 -8.15
CA PRO A 700 21.60 -22.80 -6.99
C PRO A 700 20.14 -22.94 -6.55
N ASP A 701 19.88 -22.65 -5.27
CA ASP A 701 18.55 -22.72 -4.66
C ASP A 701 17.56 -21.81 -5.42
N ALA A 702 16.28 -22.22 -5.45
CA ALA A 702 15.17 -21.41 -5.95
C ALA A 702 15.12 -19.97 -5.34
N LEU A 703 15.71 -19.78 -4.17
CA LEU A 703 15.97 -18.51 -3.48
C LEU A 703 16.81 -17.52 -4.31
N ASP A 704 17.84 -18.00 -5.01
CA ASP A 704 18.90 -17.17 -5.62
C ASP A 704 18.62 -16.82 -7.08
N ILE A 705 18.15 -17.80 -7.87
CA ILE A 705 17.76 -17.61 -9.28
C ILE A 705 16.64 -16.55 -9.42
N ALA A 706 15.83 -16.39 -8.37
CA ALA A 706 14.81 -15.34 -8.28
C ALA A 706 15.39 -13.92 -8.21
N LYS A 707 16.67 -13.74 -7.84
CA LYS A 707 17.36 -12.43 -7.75
C LYS A 707 17.88 -11.99 -9.12
N GLU A 708 18.48 -12.92 -9.87
CA GLU A 708 19.07 -12.66 -11.19
C GLU A 708 18.00 -12.21 -12.19
N ALA A 709 16.86 -12.93 -12.23
CA ALA A 709 15.73 -12.60 -13.08
C ALA A 709 15.04 -11.25 -12.75
N GLU A 710 15.27 -10.68 -11.55
CA GLU A 710 14.79 -9.34 -11.19
C GLU A 710 15.70 -8.24 -11.77
N GLN A 711 17.00 -8.51 -11.92
CA GLN A 711 17.98 -7.58 -12.50
C GLN A 711 17.80 -7.45 -14.03
N GLU A 712 17.71 -8.58 -14.76
CA GLU A 712 17.45 -8.59 -16.21
C GLU A 712 16.16 -7.85 -16.58
N ALA A 713 15.12 -8.00 -15.73
CA ALA A 713 13.81 -7.40 -15.95
C ALA A 713 13.79 -5.87 -15.76
N GLU A 714 14.79 -5.28 -15.09
CA GLU A 714 14.93 -3.82 -15.00
C GLU A 714 15.63 -3.27 -16.25
N GLN A 715 16.74 -3.90 -16.67
CA GLN A 715 17.53 -3.50 -17.83
C GLN A 715 16.69 -3.42 -19.11
N LEU A 716 15.82 -4.41 -19.35
CA LEU A 716 14.92 -4.44 -20.52
C LEU A 716 13.96 -3.23 -20.60
N LYS A 717 13.62 -2.61 -19.47
CA LYS A 717 12.72 -1.44 -19.43
C LYS A 717 13.41 -0.17 -19.93
N GLU A 718 14.69 -0.01 -19.64
CA GLU A 718 15.47 1.16 -20.05
C GLU A 718 15.69 1.19 -21.57
N GLU A 719 16.05 0.05 -22.16
CA GLU A 719 16.18 -0.12 -23.62
C GLU A 719 14.85 0.17 -24.34
N THR A 720 13.76 -0.41 -23.82
CA THR A 720 12.40 -0.21 -24.37
C THR A 720 11.94 1.26 -24.28
N ARG A 721 12.42 2.01 -23.29
CA ARG A 721 12.15 3.44 -23.13
C ARG A 721 12.94 4.26 -24.15
N ALA A 722 14.25 4.03 -24.27
CA ALA A 722 15.14 4.77 -25.15
C ALA A 722 14.69 4.71 -26.63
N ALA A 723 14.34 3.52 -27.12
CA ALA A 723 13.88 3.33 -28.49
C ALA A 723 12.57 4.10 -28.82
N ARG A 724 11.73 4.37 -27.81
CA ARG A 724 10.37 4.90 -27.97
C ARG A 724 10.30 6.43 -28.04
N ASP A 725 11.33 7.13 -27.58
CA ASP A 725 11.40 8.59 -27.66
C ASP A 725 11.91 9.10 -29.03
N ALA A 726 12.51 8.23 -29.86
CA ALA A 726 13.09 8.57 -31.15
C ALA A 726 12.08 8.78 -32.31
N GLU A 727 10.86 8.23 -32.23
CA GLU A 727 9.88 8.23 -33.34
C GLU A 727 8.89 9.43 -33.34
N LYS A 728 9.05 10.43 -32.46
CA LYS A 728 8.05 11.47 -32.24
C LYS A 728 8.11 12.61 -33.27
N PRO A 729 6.99 12.99 -33.94
CA PRO A 729 6.96 14.15 -34.82
C PRO A 729 6.90 15.46 -34.03
N THR A 730 7.85 16.36 -34.26
CA THR A 730 7.88 17.69 -33.63
C THR A 730 6.95 18.67 -34.34
N MET A 731 5.98 19.22 -33.62
CA MET A 731 5.31 20.47 -34.02
C MET A 731 6.25 21.66 -33.75
N ALA A 732 6.26 22.65 -34.64
CA ALA A 732 6.84 23.96 -34.35
C ALA A 732 5.80 24.79 -33.58
N TYR A 733 6.22 25.41 -32.47
CA TYR A 733 5.35 26.20 -31.60
C TYR A 733 5.68 27.68 -31.74
N GLU A 734 4.65 28.51 -31.89
CA GLU A 734 4.75 29.96 -31.98
C GLU A 734 4.54 30.57 -30.59
N LYS A 735 5.51 31.35 -30.12
CA LYS A 735 5.51 31.88 -28.75
C LYS A 735 4.51 33.02 -28.59
N ALA A 736 3.80 33.07 -27.46
CA ALA A 736 2.98 34.22 -27.12
C ALA A 736 3.85 35.48 -27.00
N GLN A 737 3.37 36.63 -27.48
CA GLN A 737 4.16 37.87 -27.41
C GLN A 737 4.34 38.32 -25.95
N PRO A 738 5.58 38.61 -25.51
CA PRO A 738 5.87 38.97 -24.11
C PRO A 738 5.39 40.39 -23.78
N LEU A 739 5.05 40.63 -22.51
CA LEU A 739 4.64 41.94 -21.99
C LEU A 739 5.81 42.93 -21.91
N THR A 740 6.21 43.52 -23.05
CA THR A 740 7.23 44.58 -23.10
C THR A 740 6.66 46.00 -23.18
N SER A 741 5.36 46.16 -23.44
CA SER A 741 4.71 47.47 -23.65
C SER A 741 3.35 47.67 -22.96
N LEU A 742 2.72 46.62 -22.44
CA LEU A 742 1.40 46.71 -21.80
C LEU A 742 1.48 46.61 -20.28
N ARG A 743 1.00 47.65 -19.59
CA ARG A 743 0.58 47.56 -18.19
C ARG A 743 -0.78 46.87 -18.15
N LEU A 744 -0.80 45.60 -17.75
CA LEU A 744 -2.01 45.02 -17.13
C LEU A 744 -2.31 45.79 -15.83
N VAL A 745 -3.57 45.85 -15.43
CA VAL A 745 -3.96 46.50 -14.17
C VAL A 745 -3.34 45.72 -13.01
N VAL A 746 -2.77 46.45 -12.05
CA VAL A 746 -2.13 45.87 -10.85
C VAL A 746 -3.18 45.11 -10.03
N ALA A 747 -2.73 44.14 -9.23
CA ALA A 747 -3.59 43.36 -8.34
C ALA A 747 -4.63 44.24 -7.61
N PRO A 748 -5.90 43.81 -7.49
CA PRO A 748 -7.00 44.65 -7.01
C PRO A 748 -6.77 45.30 -5.65
N GLU A 749 -7.40 46.46 -5.44
CA GLU A 749 -7.53 47.05 -4.11
C GLU A 749 -8.21 46.03 -3.18
N THR A 750 -7.49 45.65 -2.11
CA THR A 750 -7.70 44.41 -1.37
C THR A 750 -8.92 44.47 -0.43
N ALA A 751 -9.53 43.34 -0.01
CA ALA A 751 -8.90 42.03 0.19
C ALA A 751 -9.83 40.81 0.07
N LEU A 752 -9.23 39.66 -0.24
CA LEU A 752 -9.57 38.38 0.39
C LEU A 752 -8.30 37.60 0.75
N ASP A 753 -8.08 37.45 2.06
CA ASP A 753 -7.14 36.58 2.77
C ASP A 753 -7.69 36.54 4.23
N GLN A 754 -7.50 35.51 5.05
CA GLN A 754 -6.47 34.47 5.07
C GLN A 754 -7.13 33.08 5.23
N PRO A 755 -6.46 31.99 4.82
CA PRO A 755 -5.42 31.40 5.67
C PRO A 755 -4.12 31.10 4.90
N THR A 756 -2.99 31.61 5.38
CA THR A 756 -1.69 31.44 4.71
C THR A 756 -1.10 30.04 4.93
N HIS A 757 -1.48 29.07 4.10
CA HIS A 757 -0.96 27.71 4.20
C HIS A 757 0.49 27.63 3.67
N GLU A 758 1.37 26.95 4.44
CA GLU A 758 2.76 26.64 4.06
C GLU A 758 2.85 25.98 2.66
N ARG A 759 1.78 25.32 2.20
CA ARG A 759 1.63 24.68 0.88
C ARG A 759 1.68 25.67 -0.31
N PHE A 760 1.23 26.91 -0.13
CA PHE A 760 1.11 27.91 -1.19
C PHE A 760 2.14 29.06 -1.07
N THR A 761 3.02 29.04 -0.06
CA THR A 761 3.98 30.13 0.20
C THR A 761 4.89 30.44 -0.99
N ASP A 762 5.36 29.42 -1.71
CA ASP A 762 6.18 29.62 -2.92
C ASP A 762 5.37 30.20 -4.09
N ALA A 763 4.12 29.76 -4.27
CA ALA A 763 3.22 30.29 -5.28
C ALA A 763 2.90 31.77 -5.02
N ARG A 764 2.64 32.13 -3.75
CA ARG A 764 2.41 33.51 -3.29
C ARG A 764 3.67 34.36 -3.47
N GLY A 765 4.82 33.87 -3.04
CA GLY A 765 6.11 34.54 -3.20
C GLY A 765 6.53 34.71 -4.67
N PHE A 766 6.20 33.75 -5.53
CA PHE A 766 6.43 33.84 -6.97
C PHE A 766 5.49 34.86 -7.62
N ALA A 767 4.18 34.76 -7.38
CA ALA A 767 3.17 35.67 -7.93
C ALA A 767 3.53 37.13 -7.61
N ASN A 768 3.79 37.43 -6.32
CA ASN A 768 4.17 38.77 -5.89
C ASN A 768 5.47 39.27 -6.55
N LYS A 769 6.46 38.39 -6.79
CA LYS A 769 7.72 38.75 -7.49
C LYS A 769 7.54 39.12 -8.96
N ILE A 770 6.43 38.76 -9.59
CA ILE A 770 6.12 39.06 -11.00
C ILE A 770 4.92 40.00 -11.18
N ASN A 771 4.53 40.73 -10.13
CA ASN A 771 3.34 41.60 -10.09
C ASN A 771 2.00 40.87 -10.32
N GLY A 772 1.96 39.57 -10.03
CA GLY A 772 0.73 38.81 -9.83
C GLY A 772 0.23 38.88 -8.37
N PHE A 773 -0.75 38.03 -8.04
CA PHE A 773 -1.31 37.92 -6.68
C PHE A 773 -1.60 36.46 -6.31
N LEU A 774 -1.83 36.19 -5.02
CA LEU A 774 -2.40 34.93 -4.56
C LEU A 774 -3.32 35.20 -3.36
N TRP A 775 -4.57 34.72 -3.45
CA TRP A 775 -5.58 34.75 -2.39
C TRP A 775 -5.78 33.33 -1.83
N GLU A 776 -5.92 33.18 -0.51
CA GLU A 776 -6.15 31.87 0.14
C GLU A 776 -7.47 31.84 0.95
N GLY A 777 -8.19 30.73 0.80
CA GLY A 777 -9.36 30.35 1.60
C GLY A 777 -9.14 28.98 2.28
N PRO A 778 -10.05 28.54 3.17
CA PRO A 778 -9.82 27.37 4.04
C PRO A 778 -9.47 26.06 3.33
N ALA A 779 -9.99 25.85 2.11
CA ALA A 779 -9.76 24.64 1.33
C ALA A 779 -9.27 24.90 -0.12
N ASN A 780 -9.03 26.15 -0.51
CA ASN A 780 -8.71 26.55 -1.88
C ASN A 780 -7.77 27.76 -1.91
N ALA A 781 -6.99 27.91 -2.98
CA ALA A 781 -6.29 29.14 -3.29
C ALA A 781 -6.48 29.53 -4.76
N VAL A 782 -6.39 30.84 -5.04
CA VAL A 782 -6.43 31.42 -6.38
C VAL A 782 -5.13 32.19 -6.59
N MET A 783 -4.30 31.76 -7.54
CA MET A 783 -2.98 32.34 -7.85
C MET A 783 -2.99 32.92 -9.26
N PHE A 784 -2.62 34.19 -9.42
CA PHE A 784 -2.35 34.79 -10.73
C PHE A 784 -0.85 34.97 -10.99
N ALA A 785 -0.41 34.57 -12.18
CA ALA A 785 0.94 34.73 -12.69
C ALA A 785 0.92 35.37 -14.09
N PRO A 786 1.14 36.69 -14.24
CA PRO A 786 1.19 37.35 -15.55
C PRO A 786 2.40 36.90 -16.39
N ARG A 787 2.25 36.93 -17.72
CA ARG A 787 3.32 36.68 -18.71
C ARG A 787 3.05 37.29 -20.08
N SER A 788 1.81 37.18 -20.57
CA SER A 788 1.34 37.64 -21.90
C SER A 788 -0.16 37.97 -21.86
N ARG A 789 -0.73 38.50 -22.96
CA ARG A 789 -2.18 38.75 -23.09
C ARG A 789 -3.03 37.48 -23.30
N ARG A 790 -2.42 36.29 -23.27
CA ARG A 790 -3.10 34.98 -23.31
C ARG A 790 -3.17 34.40 -21.90
N LEU A 791 -4.37 34.13 -21.40
CA LEU A 791 -4.64 33.62 -20.05
C LEU A 791 -5.05 32.14 -20.08
N VAL A 792 -4.52 31.34 -19.15
CA VAL A 792 -5.03 29.99 -18.86
C VAL A 792 -5.49 29.90 -17.41
N VAL A 793 -6.79 29.69 -17.22
CA VAL A 793 -7.43 29.47 -15.92
C VAL A 793 -7.43 27.97 -15.63
N ALA A 794 -6.55 27.52 -14.72
CA ALA A 794 -6.24 26.10 -14.51
C ALA A 794 -6.78 25.59 -13.17
N PHE A 795 -7.74 24.66 -13.21
CA PHE A 795 -8.37 24.04 -12.03
C PHE A 795 -7.63 22.75 -11.65
N ASP A 796 -6.77 22.83 -10.64
CA ASP A 796 -5.93 21.73 -10.17
C ASP A 796 -6.69 20.75 -9.28
N ASN A 797 -6.78 19.48 -9.70
CA ASN A 797 -7.41 18.43 -8.92
C ASN A 797 -6.42 17.77 -7.94
N VAL A 798 -6.88 17.52 -6.71
CA VAL A 798 -6.05 16.97 -5.63
C VAL A 798 -5.46 15.58 -5.94
N SER A 799 -6.05 14.83 -6.89
CA SER A 799 -5.58 13.51 -7.31
C SER A 799 -4.33 13.52 -8.21
N ILE A 800 -4.00 14.64 -8.84
CA ILE A 800 -2.74 14.85 -9.59
C ILE A 800 -1.68 15.51 -8.69
N ALA A 801 -2.09 16.38 -7.76
CA ALA A 801 -1.22 17.08 -6.81
C ALA A 801 -0.65 16.19 -5.66
N ARG A 802 -0.23 14.94 -5.95
CA ARG A 802 0.22 13.92 -4.98
C ARG A 802 1.65 14.09 -4.46
N ALA A 803 2.22 15.30 -4.49
CA ALA A 803 3.56 15.57 -3.98
C ALA A 803 3.50 16.37 -2.66
N GLU A 804 4.39 16.04 -1.72
CA GLU A 804 4.53 16.79 -0.48
C GLU A 804 5.55 17.94 -0.65
N GLY A 805 5.02 19.15 -0.81
CA GLY A 805 5.82 20.36 -0.92
C GLY A 805 5.07 21.50 -1.62
N GLN A 806 5.86 22.41 -2.19
CA GLN A 806 5.44 23.59 -2.96
C GLN A 806 4.34 23.23 -3.98
N ARG A 807 3.17 23.87 -3.89
CA ARG A 807 2.08 23.62 -4.84
C ARG A 807 2.04 24.64 -5.96
N TRP A 808 1.96 24.14 -7.18
CA TRP A 808 1.75 24.93 -8.40
C TRP A 808 0.45 24.49 -9.10
N PRO A 809 -0.17 25.36 -9.92
CA PRO A 809 -1.32 25.01 -10.74
C PRO A 809 -1.03 23.84 -11.70
N TRP A 810 -2.06 23.08 -12.10
CA TRP A 810 -1.87 21.93 -12.99
C TRP A 810 -1.33 22.37 -14.36
N GLY A 811 -0.16 21.85 -14.74
CA GLY A 811 0.53 22.23 -15.98
C GLY A 811 1.31 23.55 -15.92
N PHE A 812 1.44 24.18 -14.75
CA PHE A 812 2.03 25.53 -14.60
C PHE A 812 3.39 25.71 -15.30
N LYS A 813 4.30 24.73 -15.21
CA LYS A 813 5.59 24.79 -15.89
C LYS A 813 5.41 24.94 -17.41
N GLN A 814 4.61 24.07 -18.01
CA GLN A 814 4.36 24.07 -19.45
C GLN A 814 3.65 25.36 -19.87
N LEU A 815 2.64 25.80 -19.12
CA LEU A 815 1.85 26.99 -19.43
C LEU A 815 2.65 28.30 -19.32
N TRP A 816 3.36 28.51 -18.20
CA TRP A 816 4.03 29.79 -17.92
C TRP A 816 5.47 29.85 -18.44
N GLN A 817 6.26 28.76 -18.34
CA GLN A 817 7.66 28.75 -18.77
C GLN A 817 7.84 28.34 -20.24
N GLU A 818 7.07 27.36 -20.74
CA GLU A 818 7.28 26.80 -22.09
C GLU A 818 6.37 27.44 -23.16
N MET A 819 5.13 27.78 -22.79
CA MET A 819 4.12 28.40 -23.68
C MET A 819 3.97 29.92 -23.46
N GLU A 820 4.62 30.47 -22.44
CA GLU A 820 4.64 31.90 -22.12
C GLU A 820 3.25 32.54 -21.93
N CYS A 821 2.28 31.76 -21.45
CA CYS A 821 0.93 32.21 -21.12
C CYS A 821 0.87 32.78 -19.70
N SER A 822 0.01 33.79 -19.49
CA SER A 822 -0.43 34.16 -18.15
C SER A 822 -1.27 33.01 -17.56
N VAL A 823 -1.19 32.77 -16.25
CA VAL A 823 -1.90 31.64 -15.60
C VAL A 823 -2.69 32.12 -14.38
N LEU A 824 -3.98 31.78 -14.30
CA LEU A 824 -4.81 31.90 -13.11
C LEU A 824 -5.11 30.49 -12.56
N GLY A 825 -4.36 30.06 -11.56
CA GLY A 825 -4.49 28.72 -10.99
C GLY A 825 -5.44 28.66 -9.80
N VAL A 826 -6.51 27.88 -9.92
CA VAL A 826 -7.47 27.62 -8.85
C VAL A 826 -7.20 26.22 -8.27
N MET A 827 -6.89 26.14 -6.97
CA MET A 827 -6.18 24.99 -6.40
C MET A 827 -6.86 24.44 -5.13
N ALA A 828 -7.65 23.38 -5.24
CA ALA A 828 -8.36 22.76 -4.10
C ALA A 828 -7.44 21.87 -3.25
N VAL A 829 -7.30 22.10 -1.93
CA VAL A 829 -6.35 21.33 -1.09
C VAL A 829 -6.79 19.88 -0.87
N GLU A 830 -8.09 19.64 -0.98
CA GLU A 830 -8.81 18.38 -0.80
C GLU A 830 -9.84 18.15 -1.93
N ARG A 831 -10.77 17.19 -1.77
CA ARG A 831 -11.87 16.99 -2.71
C ARG A 831 -13.11 17.76 -2.24
N ASN A 832 -13.41 18.88 -2.92
CA ASN A 832 -14.55 19.74 -2.55
C ASN A 832 -15.32 20.32 -3.76
N TRP A 833 -15.07 19.82 -4.97
CA TRP A 833 -15.68 20.30 -6.23
C TRP A 833 -15.61 21.82 -6.47
N PHE A 834 -14.72 22.55 -5.79
CA PHE A 834 -14.69 24.01 -5.83
C PHE A 834 -16.04 24.66 -5.43
N ARG A 835 -16.83 23.93 -4.61
CA ARG A 835 -18.12 24.31 -4.00
C ARG A 835 -17.91 25.06 -2.67
N GLN A 836 -17.07 26.08 -2.68
CA GLN A 836 -16.71 26.85 -1.50
C GLN A 836 -16.87 28.32 -1.83
N ASP A 837 -17.58 29.09 -1.00
CA ASP A 837 -17.90 30.49 -1.28
C ASP A 837 -16.66 31.32 -1.61
N PHE A 838 -15.54 31.12 -0.91
CA PHE A 838 -14.25 31.74 -1.26
C PHE A 838 -13.87 31.62 -2.76
N VAL A 839 -14.16 30.49 -3.42
CA VAL A 839 -13.86 30.32 -4.86
C VAL A 839 -14.89 31.04 -5.73
N HIS A 840 -16.17 31.03 -5.32
CA HIS A 840 -17.23 31.81 -5.97
C HIS A 840 -16.90 33.32 -5.89
N ASP A 841 -16.67 33.82 -4.67
CA ASP A 841 -16.36 35.22 -4.34
C ASP A 841 -15.08 35.69 -5.04
N ALA A 842 -14.00 34.90 -5.03
CA ALA A 842 -12.76 35.24 -5.71
C ALA A 842 -12.95 35.37 -7.22
N MET A 843 -13.64 34.43 -7.86
CA MET A 843 -13.84 34.47 -9.31
C MET A 843 -14.82 35.58 -9.73
N GLU A 844 -15.85 35.85 -8.92
CA GLU A 844 -16.80 36.97 -9.12
C GLU A 844 -16.11 38.33 -8.92
N THR A 845 -15.28 38.47 -7.89
CA THR A 845 -14.47 39.68 -7.64
C THR A 845 -13.57 40.02 -8.83
N LEU A 846 -12.94 39.01 -9.44
CA LEU A 846 -12.11 39.21 -10.64
C LEU A 846 -12.94 39.66 -11.86
N ARG A 847 -14.15 39.11 -12.06
CA ARG A 847 -15.08 39.60 -13.09
C ARG A 847 -15.43 41.07 -12.86
N ASP A 848 -15.87 41.42 -11.66
CA ASP A 848 -16.41 42.75 -11.34
C ASP A 848 -15.36 43.86 -11.37
N GLN A 849 -14.08 43.48 -11.31
CA GLN A 849 -12.92 44.37 -11.44
C GLN A 849 -12.33 44.39 -12.86
N GLY A 850 -13.01 43.80 -13.84
CA GLY A 850 -12.57 43.78 -15.24
C GLY A 850 -11.26 43.01 -15.46
N PHE A 851 -10.95 42.01 -14.63
CA PHE A 851 -9.71 41.23 -14.75
C PHE A 851 -9.65 40.46 -16.07
N PHE A 852 -10.72 39.75 -16.42
CA PHE A 852 -10.76 38.89 -17.62
C PHE A 852 -10.74 39.70 -18.93
N GLU A 853 -11.31 40.91 -18.94
CA GLU A 853 -11.35 41.81 -20.11
C GLU A 853 -9.96 42.27 -20.57
N GLN A 854 -8.93 42.09 -19.73
CA GLN A 854 -7.56 42.50 -20.02
C GLN A 854 -6.80 41.49 -20.90
N PHE A 855 -7.39 40.37 -21.29
CA PHE A 855 -6.74 39.29 -22.05
C PHE A 855 -7.41 39.09 -23.43
N ASP A 856 -6.61 38.85 -24.47
CA ASP A 856 -7.11 38.64 -25.85
C ASP A 856 -7.67 37.22 -26.06
N GLU A 857 -7.10 36.25 -25.34
CA GLU A 857 -7.48 34.85 -25.39
C GLU A 857 -7.47 34.28 -23.97
N ILE A 858 -8.54 33.56 -23.60
CA ILE A 858 -8.67 32.90 -22.31
C ILE A 858 -9.03 31.42 -22.53
N LEU A 859 -8.34 30.52 -21.82
CA LEU A 859 -8.67 29.10 -21.74
C LEU A 859 -9.00 28.71 -20.29
N PHE A 860 -10.20 28.19 -20.04
CA PHE A 860 -10.54 27.49 -18.80
C PHE A 860 -10.20 26.00 -18.95
N TYR A 861 -9.45 25.43 -18.02
CA TYR A 861 -8.87 24.09 -18.15
C TYR A 861 -8.96 23.29 -16.86
N GLY A 862 -9.39 22.03 -16.96
CA GLY A 862 -9.37 21.11 -15.82
C GLY A 862 -9.85 19.70 -16.15
N ALA A 863 -9.73 18.79 -15.19
CA ALA A 863 -10.14 17.39 -15.33
C ALA A 863 -10.93 16.87 -14.12
N SER A 864 -11.93 16.01 -14.38
CA SER A 864 -12.87 15.50 -13.38
C SER A 864 -13.50 16.67 -12.61
N MET A 865 -13.33 16.70 -11.29
CA MET A 865 -13.61 17.81 -10.39
C MET A 865 -13.20 19.20 -10.93
N GLY A 866 -12.04 19.32 -11.58
CA GLY A 866 -11.59 20.57 -12.20
C GLY A 866 -12.21 20.86 -13.57
N GLY A 867 -12.69 19.83 -14.26
CA GLY A 867 -13.42 19.98 -15.53
C GLY A 867 -14.83 20.55 -15.31
N TYR A 868 -15.49 20.14 -14.23
CA TYR A 868 -16.71 20.80 -13.73
C TYR A 868 -16.46 22.30 -13.51
N ALA A 869 -15.43 22.64 -12.73
CA ALA A 869 -15.14 24.03 -12.39
C ALA A 869 -14.74 24.88 -13.62
N ALA A 870 -14.01 24.30 -14.59
CA ALA A 870 -13.71 24.96 -15.86
C ALA A 870 -14.96 25.32 -16.68
N LEU A 871 -15.99 24.46 -16.68
CA LEU A 871 -17.28 24.70 -17.36
C LEU A 871 -18.19 25.66 -16.59
N ALA A 872 -18.12 25.65 -15.25
CA ALA A 872 -18.89 26.56 -14.40
C ALA A 872 -18.36 28.00 -14.48
N TYR A 873 -17.08 28.21 -14.12
CA TYR A 873 -16.52 29.55 -13.88
C TYR A 873 -16.17 30.32 -15.15
N GLN A 874 -16.14 29.69 -16.34
CA GLN A 874 -15.98 30.42 -17.61
C GLN A 874 -17.11 31.44 -17.86
N SER A 875 -18.26 31.27 -17.21
CA SER A 875 -19.39 32.21 -17.26
C SER A 875 -19.06 33.61 -16.75
N LEU A 876 -17.96 33.73 -16.01
CA LEU A 876 -17.41 34.99 -15.50
C LEU A 876 -16.42 35.65 -16.49
N ALA A 877 -16.15 35.00 -17.61
CA ALA A 877 -15.29 35.46 -18.70
C ALA A 877 -15.90 35.09 -20.08
N PRO A 878 -16.97 35.78 -20.52
CA PRO A 878 -17.60 35.52 -21.82
C PRO A 878 -16.62 35.60 -22.99
N GLY A 879 -16.83 34.78 -24.02
CA GLY A 879 -15.92 34.65 -25.17
C GLY A 879 -14.67 33.81 -24.92
N SER A 880 -14.48 33.27 -23.71
CA SER A 880 -13.38 32.33 -23.40
C SER A 880 -13.56 30.95 -24.06
N ASN A 881 -12.48 30.18 -24.15
CA ASN A 881 -12.49 28.78 -24.57
C ASN A 881 -12.41 27.87 -23.33
N VAL A 882 -12.90 26.63 -23.43
CA VAL A 882 -12.83 25.64 -22.34
C VAL A 882 -12.24 24.33 -22.85
N LEU A 883 -11.41 23.68 -22.02
CA LEU A 883 -10.90 22.32 -22.22
C LEU A 883 -11.16 21.48 -20.97
N ALA A 884 -12.30 20.78 -20.96
CA ALA A 884 -12.78 20.00 -19.82
C ALA A 884 -12.63 18.49 -20.07
N ILE A 885 -11.84 17.80 -19.24
CA ILE A 885 -11.52 16.37 -19.40
C ILE A 885 -12.30 15.52 -18.38
N ALA A 886 -13.14 14.60 -18.84
CA ALA A 886 -14.06 13.78 -18.05
C ALA A 886 -14.83 14.57 -16.95
N PRO A 887 -15.45 15.71 -17.29
CA PRO A 887 -16.08 16.59 -16.31
C PRO A 887 -17.36 15.99 -15.71
N GLN A 888 -17.84 16.60 -14.63
CA GLN A 888 -19.20 16.47 -14.13
C GLN A 888 -19.95 17.75 -14.54
N SER A 889 -21.21 17.65 -14.93
CA SER A 889 -22.08 18.83 -15.06
C SER A 889 -22.68 19.22 -13.71
N THR A 890 -23.08 18.25 -12.89
CA THR A 890 -23.50 18.45 -11.49
C THR A 890 -23.35 17.18 -10.66
N LEU A 891 -23.32 17.31 -9.33
CA LEU A 891 -23.55 16.20 -8.39
C LEU A 891 -24.80 16.42 -7.52
N SER A 892 -25.68 17.37 -7.88
CA SER A 892 -27.01 17.48 -7.27
C SER A 892 -27.83 16.23 -7.57
N ARG A 893 -28.38 15.60 -6.52
CA ARG A 893 -29.25 14.42 -6.64
C ARG A 893 -30.69 14.75 -7.05
N GLU A 894 -31.08 16.01 -7.01
CA GLU A 894 -32.32 16.48 -7.65
C GLU A 894 -32.20 16.37 -9.18
N ILE A 895 -31.01 16.68 -9.72
CA ILE A 895 -30.74 16.82 -11.16
C ILE A 895 -30.19 15.53 -11.78
N LEU A 896 -29.34 14.79 -11.04
CA LEU A 896 -28.78 13.49 -11.41
C LEU A 896 -28.84 12.52 -10.21
N PRO A 897 -30.02 11.92 -9.90
CA PRO A 897 -30.17 11.02 -8.76
C PRO A 897 -29.26 9.78 -8.83
N ASP A 898 -29.02 9.26 -10.04
CA ASP A 898 -28.28 8.02 -10.30
C ASP A 898 -26.74 8.16 -10.15
N GLU A 899 -26.21 9.37 -9.92
CA GLU A 899 -24.76 9.62 -9.81
C GLU A 899 -24.23 9.27 -8.40
N ASP A 900 -23.99 7.98 -8.13
CA ASP A 900 -23.45 7.52 -6.85
C ASP A 900 -21.92 7.27 -6.79
N ARG A 901 -21.16 7.65 -7.83
CA ARG A 901 -19.68 7.48 -7.81
C ARG A 901 -18.98 8.23 -6.68
N TRP A 902 -19.65 9.23 -6.10
CA TRP A 902 -19.14 10.07 -5.03
C TRP A 902 -20.20 10.33 -3.95
N GLY A 903 -20.95 9.33 -3.49
CA GLY A 903 -22.09 9.49 -2.56
C GLY A 903 -21.88 10.37 -1.30
N TRP A 904 -20.63 10.61 -0.87
CA TRP A 904 -20.28 11.57 0.20
C TRP A 904 -20.43 13.05 -0.20
N THR A 905 -20.50 13.42 -1.49
CA THR A 905 -20.65 14.81 -1.95
C THR A 905 -22.01 15.42 -1.63
N LYS A 906 -22.96 14.61 -1.11
CA LYS A 906 -24.20 15.05 -0.44
C LYS A 906 -23.95 16.08 0.69
N ARG A 907 -22.73 16.15 1.23
CA ARG A 907 -22.32 17.12 2.26
C ARG A 907 -21.82 18.47 1.73
N LEU A 908 -21.67 18.61 0.41
CA LEU A 908 -21.28 19.88 -0.23
C LEU A 908 -22.56 20.62 -0.64
N ASP A 909 -22.53 21.95 -0.64
CA ASP A 909 -23.65 22.72 -1.20
C ASP A 909 -23.79 22.42 -2.71
N TRP A 910 -24.96 21.93 -3.09
CA TRP A 910 -25.40 21.76 -4.49
C TRP A 910 -26.73 22.47 -4.75
N GLU A 911 -27.12 23.44 -3.93
CA GLU A 911 -28.31 24.27 -4.08
C GLU A 911 -27.98 25.75 -4.38
N GLY A 912 -26.81 26.22 -3.93
CA GLY A 912 -26.32 27.58 -4.16
C GLY A 912 -25.70 27.84 -5.54
N ARG A 913 -24.84 28.88 -5.59
CA ARG A 913 -24.19 29.39 -6.82
C ARG A 913 -23.53 28.27 -7.63
N TYR A 914 -23.62 28.30 -8.95
CA TYR A 914 -23.00 27.33 -9.88
C TYR A 914 -23.39 25.84 -9.69
N ARG A 915 -24.56 25.51 -9.09
CA ARG A 915 -24.95 24.12 -8.79
C ARG A 915 -24.94 23.16 -9.99
N ASP A 916 -25.08 23.67 -11.22
CA ASP A 916 -25.02 22.92 -12.47
C ASP A 916 -24.34 23.78 -13.55
N VAL A 917 -23.69 23.16 -14.53
CA VAL A 917 -23.04 23.87 -15.65
C VAL A 917 -23.96 24.06 -16.86
N VAL A 918 -25.11 23.37 -16.90
CA VAL A 918 -26.13 23.57 -17.94
C VAL A 918 -26.66 25.00 -17.84
N GLY A 919 -26.75 25.70 -18.98
CA GLY A 919 -27.06 27.14 -19.05
C GLY A 919 -25.87 28.06 -18.76
N LEU A 920 -24.87 27.63 -17.96
CA LEU A 920 -23.64 28.42 -17.78
C LEU A 920 -22.75 28.39 -19.02
N THR A 921 -22.72 27.28 -19.77
CA THR A 921 -21.79 27.08 -20.91
C THR A 921 -22.05 27.97 -22.13
N GLU A 922 -23.17 28.70 -22.18
CA GLU A 922 -23.58 29.51 -23.34
C GLU A 922 -22.66 30.72 -23.59
N SER A 923 -22.01 31.24 -22.54
CA SER A 923 -21.09 32.39 -22.59
C SER A 923 -19.74 32.11 -23.26
N ALA A 924 -19.31 30.85 -23.35
CA ALA A 924 -18.03 30.49 -23.94
C ALA A 924 -18.05 30.63 -25.47
N LYS A 925 -16.90 30.95 -26.06
CA LYS A 925 -16.69 30.87 -27.52
C LYS A 925 -16.62 29.40 -27.99
N ASN A 926 -15.98 28.53 -27.20
CA ASN A 926 -15.90 27.09 -27.47
C ASN A 926 -15.84 26.28 -26.16
N ASN A 927 -16.69 25.27 -26.00
CA ASN A 927 -16.61 24.28 -24.93
C ASN A 927 -16.07 22.95 -25.48
N PHE A 928 -14.76 22.70 -25.39
CA PHE A 928 -14.17 21.40 -25.77
C PHE A 928 -14.25 20.42 -24.61
N ILE A 929 -15.17 19.45 -24.71
CA ILE A 929 -15.43 18.45 -23.68
C ILE A 929 -14.88 17.10 -24.13
N ILE A 930 -13.90 16.58 -23.40
CA ILE A 930 -13.23 15.31 -23.71
C ILE A 930 -13.74 14.23 -22.76
N ALA A 931 -14.55 13.28 -23.25
CA ALA A 931 -15.10 12.19 -22.44
C ALA A 931 -15.43 10.93 -23.27
N ASP A 932 -15.47 9.77 -22.61
CA ASP A 932 -15.79 8.48 -23.24
C ASP A 932 -17.31 8.30 -23.38
N PRO A 933 -17.87 8.29 -24.60
CA PRO A 933 -19.31 8.14 -24.81
C PRO A 933 -19.85 6.72 -24.49
N TYR A 934 -18.99 5.75 -24.19
CA TYR A 934 -19.40 4.39 -23.80
C TYR A 934 -19.26 4.13 -22.29
N TYR A 935 -18.65 5.04 -21.53
CA TYR A 935 -18.62 4.95 -20.07
C TYR A 935 -19.83 5.69 -19.48
N LYS A 936 -20.92 4.95 -19.25
CA LYS A 936 -22.26 5.45 -18.84
C LYS A 936 -22.19 6.64 -17.84
N PRO A 937 -21.44 6.59 -16.72
CA PRO A 937 -21.42 7.71 -15.77
C PRO A 937 -20.78 9.01 -16.31
N ASP A 938 -19.83 8.96 -17.24
CA ASP A 938 -19.33 10.18 -17.90
C ASP A 938 -20.25 10.61 -19.06
N TYR A 939 -20.92 9.66 -19.71
CA TYR A 939 -21.96 9.96 -20.71
C TYR A 939 -23.12 10.72 -20.07
N ASP A 940 -23.63 10.28 -18.92
CA ASP A 940 -24.76 10.90 -18.22
C ASP A 940 -24.44 12.34 -17.78
N GLN A 941 -23.19 12.59 -17.39
CA GLN A 941 -22.71 13.92 -17.03
C GLN A 941 -22.55 14.84 -18.24
N VAL A 942 -21.97 14.34 -19.35
CA VAL A 942 -21.61 15.16 -20.51
C VAL A 942 -22.75 15.34 -21.51
N SER A 943 -23.63 14.35 -21.67
CA SER A 943 -24.78 14.43 -22.60
C SER A 943 -25.79 15.54 -22.25
N ARG A 944 -25.79 16.02 -21.01
CA ARG A 944 -26.57 17.17 -20.54
C ARG A 944 -26.06 18.52 -21.06
N ILE A 945 -24.82 18.59 -21.52
CA ILE A 945 -24.16 19.84 -21.92
C ILE A 945 -24.31 20.01 -23.44
N THR A 946 -25.18 20.92 -23.86
CA THR A 946 -25.57 21.12 -25.26
C THR A 946 -25.57 22.59 -25.65
N GLY A 947 -25.22 22.87 -26.90
CA GLY A 947 -25.22 24.21 -27.50
C GLY A 947 -24.33 24.26 -28.74
N ASP A 948 -24.52 25.24 -29.60
CA ASP A 948 -23.74 25.37 -30.86
C ASP A 948 -22.24 25.62 -30.61
N ASN A 949 -21.89 26.12 -29.42
CA ASN A 949 -20.51 26.30 -28.96
C ASN A 949 -19.92 25.03 -28.30
N VAL A 950 -20.65 23.91 -28.19
CA VAL A 950 -20.21 22.70 -27.47
C VAL A 950 -19.66 21.64 -28.41
N THR A 951 -18.37 21.29 -28.23
CA THR A 951 -17.69 20.26 -29.01
C THR A 951 -17.31 19.07 -28.14
N TRP A 952 -18.05 17.95 -28.25
CA TRP A 952 -17.70 16.69 -27.59
C TRP A 952 -16.62 15.93 -28.38
N LEU A 953 -15.38 16.04 -27.88
CA LEU A 953 -14.21 15.30 -28.32
C LEU A 953 -14.23 13.88 -27.71
N LYS A 954 -14.85 12.94 -28.42
CA LYS A 954 -15.21 11.61 -27.91
C LYS A 954 -14.00 10.69 -27.77
N THR A 955 -13.84 10.08 -26.59
CA THR A 955 -12.73 9.16 -26.28
C THR A 955 -13.22 7.72 -26.04
N PRO A 956 -13.77 7.02 -27.05
CA PRO A 956 -14.38 5.72 -26.87
C PRO A 956 -13.41 4.68 -26.29
N PHE A 957 -13.87 3.91 -25.30
CA PHE A 957 -13.17 2.79 -24.67
C PHE A 957 -11.87 3.18 -23.93
N MET A 958 -11.90 4.33 -23.27
CA MET A 958 -10.83 4.85 -22.42
C MET A 958 -11.26 4.98 -20.95
N GLY A 959 -12.56 5.13 -20.68
CA GLY A 959 -13.13 5.41 -19.35
C GLY A 959 -12.64 6.72 -18.73
N HIS A 960 -12.99 6.93 -17.46
CA HIS A 960 -12.77 8.20 -16.74
C HIS A 960 -11.30 8.65 -16.59
N GLN A 961 -10.33 7.73 -16.65
CA GLN A 961 -8.91 7.98 -16.30
C GLN A 961 -8.10 8.67 -17.43
N LEU A 962 -8.72 9.60 -18.15
CA LEU A 962 -8.17 10.27 -19.33
C LEU A 962 -6.88 11.09 -19.08
N PRO A 963 -6.73 11.89 -17.99
CA PRO A 963 -5.52 12.69 -17.80
C PRO A 963 -4.24 11.85 -17.70
N ASN A 964 -4.33 10.71 -16.99
CA ASN A 964 -3.23 9.75 -16.87
C ASN A 964 -2.91 9.10 -18.22
N ALA A 965 -3.93 8.74 -19.00
CA ALA A 965 -3.74 8.20 -20.35
C ALA A 965 -3.09 9.22 -21.30
N PHE A 966 -3.48 10.50 -21.25
CA PHE A 966 -2.93 11.56 -22.10
C PHE A 966 -1.48 11.94 -21.73
N ALA A 967 -1.10 11.79 -20.47
CA ALA A 967 0.29 11.88 -20.03
C ALA A 967 1.13 10.71 -20.60
N VAL A 968 0.65 9.46 -20.50
CA VAL A 968 1.34 8.27 -21.05
C VAL A 968 1.38 8.28 -22.59
N MET A 969 0.37 8.84 -23.25
CA MET A 969 0.36 9.10 -24.70
C MET A 969 1.24 10.28 -25.10
N ASN A 970 1.71 11.11 -24.15
CA ASN A 970 2.47 12.34 -24.39
C ASN A 970 1.74 13.35 -25.31
N ILE A 971 0.41 13.48 -25.20
CA ILE A 971 -0.38 14.44 -26.01
C ILE A 971 -0.93 15.64 -25.22
N LEU A 972 -0.84 15.61 -23.89
CA LEU A 972 -1.46 16.63 -23.03
C LEU A 972 -0.90 18.04 -23.28
N LYS A 973 0.40 18.15 -23.61
CA LYS A 973 1.05 19.42 -23.94
C LYS A 973 0.49 20.05 -25.22
N ASP A 974 0.31 19.26 -26.28
CA ASP A 974 -0.20 19.78 -27.56
C ASP A 974 -1.67 20.19 -27.47
N LEU A 975 -2.48 19.49 -26.67
CA LEU A 975 -3.85 19.89 -26.38
C LEU A 975 -3.93 21.20 -25.59
N LEU A 976 -3.05 21.39 -24.60
CA LEU A 976 -2.96 22.64 -23.85
C LEU A 976 -2.51 23.81 -24.74
N TYR A 977 -1.50 23.60 -25.59
CA TYR A 977 -1.03 24.61 -26.53
C TYR A 977 -2.14 25.05 -27.49
N ALA A 978 -2.80 24.09 -28.14
CA ALA A 978 -3.87 24.37 -29.09
C ALA A 978 -5.09 25.03 -28.42
N GLY A 979 -5.45 24.61 -27.21
CA GLY A 979 -6.55 25.21 -26.46
C GLY A 979 -6.24 26.65 -26.02
N ALA A 980 -5.02 26.92 -25.57
CA ALA A 980 -4.62 28.24 -25.07
C ALA A 980 -4.49 29.26 -26.21
N GLY A 981 -4.01 28.83 -27.38
CA GLY A 981 -3.90 29.67 -28.59
C GLY A 981 -5.03 29.51 -29.58
N GLY A 982 -6.27 29.23 -29.11
CA GLY A 982 -7.49 29.29 -29.93
C GLY A 982 -7.55 28.37 -31.16
N THR A 983 -6.64 27.40 -31.27
CA THR A 983 -6.37 26.59 -32.48
C THR A 983 -6.72 25.10 -32.31
N LEU A 984 -7.30 24.73 -31.17
CA LEU A 984 -7.84 23.39 -30.96
C LEU A 984 -9.07 23.16 -31.86
N THR A 985 -9.00 22.12 -32.70
CA THR A 985 -10.13 21.64 -33.51
C THR A 985 -10.33 20.13 -33.29
N PRO A 986 -11.49 19.56 -33.65
CA PRO A 986 -11.69 18.11 -33.63
C PRO A 986 -10.63 17.35 -34.45
N GLU A 987 -10.22 17.88 -35.60
CA GLU A 987 -9.24 17.25 -36.49
C GLU A 987 -7.86 17.17 -35.82
N LEU A 988 -7.43 18.24 -35.15
CA LEU A 988 -6.18 18.28 -34.39
C LEU A 988 -6.25 17.34 -33.17
N PHE A 989 -7.36 17.35 -32.43
CA PHE A 989 -7.58 16.41 -31.33
C PHE A 989 -7.51 14.96 -31.81
N TYR A 990 -8.25 14.58 -32.86
CA TYR A 990 -8.28 13.21 -33.38
C TYR A 990 -6.98 12.81 -34.10
N LYS A 991 -6.16 13.76 -34.57
CA LYS A 991 -4.78 13.50 -35.01
C LYS A 991 -3.90 13.04 -33.83
N LEU A 992 -3.88 13.80 -32.74
CA LEU A 992 -3.11 13.50 -31.53
C LEU A 992 -3.62 12.22 -30.83
N PHE A 993 -4.94 12.09 -30.67
CA PHE A 993 -5.62 11.00 -29.97
C PHE A 993 -5.45 9.62 -30.67
N ARG A 994 -4.84 9.54 -31.86
CA ARG A 994 -4.39 8.26 -32.47
C ARG A 994 -3.30 7.55 -31.66
N ALA A 995 -2.52 8.27 -30.85
CA ALA A 995 -1.49 7.69 -29.98
C ALA A 995 -2.05 6.64 -28.99
N ARG A 996 -3.37 6.65 -28.71
CA ARG A 996 -4.05 5.65 -27.87
C ARG A 996 -3.93 4.23 -28.41
N ASN A 997 -3.75 4.07 -29.72
CA ASN A 997 -3.67 2.77 -30.37
C ASN A 997 -2.48 1.94 -29.85
N ASP A 998 -1.44 2.58 -29.32
CA ASP A 998 -0.27 1.96 -28.68
C ASP A 998 -0.34 1.92 -27.15
N LEU A 999 -1.49 2.25 -26.52
CA LEU A 999 -1.71 2.03 -25.09
C LEU A 999 -2.10 0.56 -24.83
N PRO A 1000 -1.38 -0.18 -23.97
CA PRO A 1000 -1.70 -1.58 -23.67
C PRO A 1000 -3.12 -1.78 -23.14
N ARG A 1001 -3.61 -0.85 -22.31
CA ARG A 1001 -4.98 -0.89 -21.78
C ARG A 1001 -6.02 -0.69 -22.88
N TYR A 1002 -5.91 0.36 -23.70
CA TYR A 1002 -6.88 0.60 -24.78
C TYR A 1002 -6.95 -0.57 -25.77
N GLN A 1003 -5.81 -1.20 -26.09
CA GLN A 1003 -5.79 -2.42 -26.92
C GLN A 1003 -6.55 -3.59 -26.29
N HIS A 1004 -6.46 -3.76 -24.97
CA HIS A 1004 -7.23 -4.77 -24.24
C HIS A 1004 -8.72 -4.42 -24.18
N ASP A 1005 -9.07 -3.21 -23.70
CA ASP A 1005 -10.44 -2.74 -23.55
C ASP A 1005 -11.19 -2.78 -24.91
N LEU A 1006 -10.52 -2.40 -26.01
CA LEU A 1006 -11.05 -2.47 -27.38
C LEU A 1006 -11.19 -3.91 -27.91
N LEU A 1007 -10.27 -4.82 -27.56
CA LEU A 1007 -10.39 -6.25 -27.91
C LEU A 1007 -11.61 -6.87 -27.23
N MET A 1008 -11.70 -6.71 -25.91
CA MET A 1008 -12.82 -7.24 -25.11
C MET A 1008 -14.17 -6.72 -25.61
N GLU A 1009 -14.26 -5.45 -25.97
CA GLU A 1009 -15.50 -4.87 -26.52
C GLU A 1009 -15.80 -5.34 -27.95
N ALA A 1010 -14.78 -5.59 -28.78
CA ALA A 1010 -14.97 -6.15 -30.11
C ALA A 1010 -15.50 -7.60 -30.04
N GLU A 1011 -14.99 -8.41 -29.10
CA GLU A 1011 -15.50 -9.76 -28.82
C GLU A 1011 -16.94 -9.69 -28.25
N ARG A 1012 -17.19 -8.85 -27.25
CA ARG A 1012 -18.53 -8.68 -26.64
C ARG A 1012 -19.61 -8.23 -27.64
N ARG A 1013 -19.24 -7.49 -28.69
CA ARG A 1013 -20.15 -7.07 -29.78
C ARG A 1013 -20.21 -8.06 -30.96
N GLY A 1014 -19.60 -9.25 -30.85
CA GLY A 1014 -19.56 -10.26 -31.92
C GLY A 1014 -18.82 -9.77 -33.18
N LYS A 1015 -17.89 -8.82 -33.05
CA LYS A 1015 -17.16 -8.21 -34.18
C LYS A 1015 -15.80 -8.89 -34.37
N VAL A 1016 -15.84 -10.21 -34.64
CA VAL A 1016 -14.67 -11.09 -34.81
C VAL A 1016 -13.61 -10.48 -35.74
N LYS A 1017 -13.99 -10.03 -36.95
CA LYS A 1017 -13.09 -9.36 -37.91
C LYS A 1017 -12.47 -8.04 -37.41
N SER A 1018 -12.99 -7.43 -36.35
CA SER A 1018 -12.38 -6.28 -35.67
C SER A 1018 -11.48 -6.72 -34.51
N ALA A 1019 -11.89 -7.71 -33.73
CA ALA A 1019 -11.07 -8.30 -32.67
C ALA A 1019 -9.74 -8.85 -33.22
N ILE A 1020 -9.79 -9.61 -34.34
CA ILE A 1020 -8.61 -10.08 -35.10
C ILE A 1020 -7.64 -8.93 -35.38
N ARG A 1021 -8.13 -7.82 -35.97
CA ARG A 1021 -7.29 -6.66 -36.34
C ARG A 1021 -6.66 -5.96 -35.13
N VAL A 1022 -7.31 -5.97 -33.97
CA VAL A 1022 -6.74 -5.44 -32.71
C VAL A 1022 -5.61 -6.35 -32.22
N CYS A 1023 -5.80 -7.67 -32.29
CA CYS A 1023 -4.76 -8.63 -31.95
C CYS A 1023 -3.53 -8.51 -32.88
N GLU A 1024 -3.75 -8.50 -34.20
CA GLU A 1024 -2.68 -8.37 -35.22
C GLU A 1024 -1.89 -7.07 -35.07
N TYR A 1025 -2.58 -5.93 -34.84
CA TYR A 1025 -1.93 -4.65 -34.57
C TYR A 1025 -1.08 -4.70 -33.28
N THR A 1026 -1.62 -5.30 -32.23
CA THR A 1026 -0.94 -5.42 -30.93
C THR A 1026 0.30 -6.31 -31.03
N LEU A 1027 0.21 -7.45 -31.73
CA LEU A 1027 1.30 -8.40 -31.91
C LEU A 1027 2.41 -7.85 -32.81
N LYS A 1028 2.07 -7.01 -33.81
CA LYS A 1028 3.05 -6.25 -34.59
C LYS A 1028 3.84 -5.23 -33.74
N LYS A 1029 3.29 -4.79 -32.61
CA LYS A 1029 3.88 -3.78 -31.71
C LYS A 1029 4.56 -4.35 -30.46
N ARG A 1030 4.17 -5.53 -29.97
CA ARG A 1030 4.86 -6.24 -28.88
C ARG A 1030 4.59 -7.75 -28.88
N LYS A 1031 5.52 -8.53 -28.32
CA LYS A 1031 5.26 -9.93 -27.92
C LYS A 1031 4.17 -9.95 -26.85
N ALA A 1032 3.05 -10.64 -27.11
CA ALA A 1032 1.92 -10.72 -26.18
C ALA A 1032 1.20 -12.09 -26.30
N PRO A 1033 1.66 -13.15 -25.62
CA PRO A 1033 1.16 -14.53 -25.81
C PRO A 1033 -0.37 -14.70 -25.64
N ASN A 1034 -0.98 -13.98 -24.69
CA ASN A 1034 -2.44 -14.03 -24.49
C ASN A 1034 -3.23 -13.45 -25.68
N ILE A 1035 -2.65 -12.47 -26.37
CA ILE A 1035 -3.23 -11.84 -27.56
C ILE A 1035 -3.03 -12.73 -28.80
N GLN A 1036 -1.95 -13.51 -28.85
CA GLN A 1036 -1.77 -14.57 -29.85
C GLN A 1036 -2.85 -15.63 -29.71
N LYS A 1037 -3.04 -16.19 -28.50
CA LYS A 1037 -4.14 -17.15 -28.23
C LYS A 1037 -5.53 -16.59 -28.57
N SER A 1038 -5.76 -15.29 -28.36
CA SER A 1038 -7.00 -14.63 -28.77
C SER A 1038 -7.12 -14.56 -30.29
N LEU A 1039 -6.06 -14.18 -31.01
CA LEU A 1039 -6.01 -14.13 -32.48
C LEU A 1039 -6.33 -15.49 -33.12
N ASP A 1040 -5.72 -16.55 -32.60
CA ASP A 1040 -5.86 -17.89 -33.16
C ASP A 1040 -7.30 -18.41 -32.99
N ARG A 1041 -7.85 -18.32 -31.77
CA ARG A 1041 -9.28 -18.60 -31.47
C ARG A 1041 -10.23 -17.79 -32.37
N LEU A 1042 -9.98 -16.49 -32.55
CA LEU A 1042 -10.85 -15.63 -33.36
C LEU A 1042 -10.80 -15.97 -34.85
N ARG A 1043 -9.68 -16.50 -35.35
CA ARG A 1043 -9.56 -16.99 -36.73
C ARG A 1043 -10.33 -18.29 -36.93
N GLU A 1044 -10.29 -19.20 -35.96
CA GLU A 1044 -11.15 -20.40 -35.93
C GLU A 1044 -12.64 -20.04 -35.89
N GLU A 1045 -13.02 -19.12 -35.01
CA GLU A 1045 -14.40 -18.60 -34.90
C GLU A 1045 -14.85 -17.97 -36.24
N LEU A 1046 -13.99 -17.18 -36.88
CA LEU A 1046 -14.29 -16.57 -38.17
C LEU A 1046 -14.49 -17.63 -39.27
N ALA A 1047 -13.58 -18.60 -39.40
CA ALA A 1047 -13.70 -19.67 -40.39
C ALA A 1047 -15.00 -20.49 -40.17
N ALA A 1048 -15.36 -20.76 -38.91
CA ALA A 1048 -16.60 -21.43 -38.55
C ALA A 1048 -17.87 -20.60 -38.82
N LEU A 1049 -17.78 -19.26 -38.85
CA LEU A 1049 -18.87 -18.37 -39.24
C LEU A 1049 -19.01 -18.25 -40.76
N GLU A 1050 -17.89 -18.22 -41.49
CA GLU A 1050 -17.90 -18.10 -42.95
C GLU A 1050 -18.35 -19.41 -43.60
N GLY A 1051 -17.85 -20.57 -43.16
CA GLY A 1051 -18.33 -21.88 -43.64
C GLY A 1051 -19.79 -22.19 -43.29
N ARG A 1052 -20.35 -21.62 -42.21
CA ARG A 1052 -21.80 -21.69 -41.93
C ARG A 1052 -22.64 -20.81 -42.86
N LYS A 1053 -22.04 -19.75 -43.42
CA LYS A 1053 -22.70 -18.87 -44.36
C LYS A 1053 -22.69 -19.45 -45.78
N GLU A 1054 -21.57 -20.06 -46.18
CA GLU A 1054 -21.47 -20.86 -47.41
C GLU A 1054 -22.37 -22.12 -47.40
N ALA A 1055 -22.77 -22.60 -46.22
CA ALA A 1055 -23.75 -23.68 -46.06
C ALA A 1055 -25.21 -23.20 -45.93
N ALA A 1056 -25.48 -21.89 -46.10
CA ALA A 1056 -26.79 -21.26 -45.95
C ALA A 1056 -27.15 -20.30 -47.11
N GLU A 1057 -26.29 -20.21 -48.13
CA GLU A 1057 -26.49 -19.51 -49.40
C GLU A 1057 -26.63 -20.53 -50.56
#